data_AF-L1LF63-F1
#
_entry.id   AF-L1LF63-F1
#
_cell.length_a   1.000
_cell.length_b   1.000
_cell.length_c   1.000
_cell.angle_alpha   90.00
_cell.angle_beta   90.00
_cell.angle_gamma   90.00
#
_symmetry.space_group_name_H-M   'P 1'
#
loop_
_entity.id
_entity.type
_entity.pdbx_description
1 polymer ?
#
loop_
_entity_poly.entity_id
_entity_poly.type
_entity_poly.pdbx_seq_one_letter_code
_entity_poly.pdbx_strand_id
1 'polypeptide(L)'
;MWVIAFLCTLLLSTQYGLANLQGPKGEVEEVILDITNPNPEFIDTITRSPYGLVTRIYVARGGYKISSVAEKEEPIWEDEDLHCEHVTVLTRGESRTHVNIYLRDEYGKRACLYYERDDEANDWDEATEGNFYSIFQHRAENEGTFESISVDFCQKTTCKTYLVANSQKLPFLLFAPNVSYRIEKMLDGNDLIWEANNEDERCIHASFYPRDIPTLAYLVIQSLAEVRDLYYKKVGNSWTSVDKNGYLADLKQAGFDESQVSDEITMDIADVHSDCFYTTKYPINNYGVNSYVPSLGFKLKSITEGNADIWKVEEGSAAKCTYINVVYKDAVFCALFILVEDPNNDRHVLYFVKNDKKWKNVSKEEYYGYITKENGLEPLGNIENPKVVMSSFTNKQGLRIATYASRVEDAKGDVILVHGLLAHFKSDFCASSTEWNFEHFGSPMFQDLGEQFMDEKHVNSLIAGHRHIFEHARFEGMDAFEVAPRYEYRHSLVEYLNRLGYNVYGYDHQSHGLSESVKTFKCHVEEFSDYIYDLLQFFSIVKRDKFDDSSEKWNQDLIYEQGQVDKKIFLLGHSMGGNIIIQAIQEFYKSARMEYKFVDGVIGISSMLNLDNHADTIWKRAGKPFLGAVAWAAPESIYSIKDFMNYGESFDFFTRFNDPFFNTHKLTYKTFSLLSSSCSGVHETDNIIRYPENLPTLLIHSTGDEICSIQGPRDMANKHLKSHQNVKLVEYEGSLHFLTVPQSLILSQTHLEEFLDRVTED
;
A
#
# COMPACT_ATOMS: atom_id res chain seq x y z
N MET A 1 62.32 0.64 -28.52
CA MET A 1 62.60 -0.57 -27.72
C MET A 1 63.16 -0.07 -26.38
N TRP A 2 62.45 -0.30 -25.27
CA TRP A 2 62.66 0.23 -23.89
C TRP A 2 61.98 1.54 -23.47
N VAL A 3 60.67 1.73 -23.74
CA VAL A 3 59.79 2.62 -22.92
C VAL A 3 58.36 2.06 -22.70
N ILE A 4 57.99 0.90 -23.27
CA ILE A 4 56.58 0.41 -23.27
C ILE A 4 56.27 -0.63 -22.17
N ALA A 5 57.19 -0.90 -21.23
CA ALA A 5 57.02 -2.02 -20.29
C ALA A 5 56.67 -1.64 -18.82
N PHE A 6 56.36 -0.38 -18.50
CA PHE A 6 56.11 0.04 -17.09
C PHE A 6 54.72 0.63 -16.82
N LEU A 7 53.83 0.70 -17.83
CA LEU A 7 52.49 1.30 -17.71
C LEU A 7 51.34 0.28 -17.74
N CYS A 8 51.61 -1.02 -17.76
CA CYS A 8 50.57 -2.06 -17.89
C CYS A 8 50.41 -3.00 -16.67
N THR A 9 50.94 -2.66 -15.49
CA THR A 9 50.82 -3.50 -14.27
C THR A 9 50.18 -2.79 -13.07
N LEU A 10 49.43 -1.70 -13.30
CA LEU A 10 48.72 -0.95 -12.25
C LEU A 10 47.21 -0.76 -12.52
N LEU A 11 46.64 -1.50 -13.49
CA LEU A 11 45.24 -1.41 -13.90
C LEU A 11 44.42 -2.69 -13.74
N LEU A 12 44.93 -3.71 -13.05
CA LEU A 12 44.22 -4.97 -12.83
C LEU A 12 44.50 -5.50 -11.42
N SER A 13 43.79 -4.96 -10.42
CA SER A 13 43.33 -5.67 -9.22
C SER A 13 42.82 -4.67 -8.16
N THR A 14 41.66 -4.08 -8.40
CA THR A 14 40.79 -3.68 -7.29
C THR A 14 39.54 -4.53 -7.41
N GLN A 15 39.62 -5.72 -6.80
CA GLN A 15 38.44 -6.48 -6.42
C GLN A 15 37.60 -5.56 -5.54
N TYR A 16 36.41 -5.19 -6.01
CA TYR A 16 35.36 -4.63 -5.16
C TYR A 16 34.85 -5.76 -4.26
N GLY A 17 35.59 -5.98 -3.18
CA GLY A 17 35.08 -6.70 -2.01
C GLY A 17 34.20 -5.75 -1.20
N LEU A 18 33.11 -6.28 -0.69
CA LEU A 18 32.30 -5.71 0.40
C LEU A 18 33.20 -4.92 1.35
N ALA A 19 32.97 -3.62 1.44
CA ALA A 19 33.71 -2.75 2.32
C ALA A 19 33.43 -3.15 3.78
N ASN A 20 34.34 -3.95 4.35
CA ASN A 20 34.61 -3.89 5.77
C ASN A 20 35.04 -2.45 6.07
N LEU A 21 34.16 -1.72 6.77
CA LEU A 21 34.43 -0.41 7.36
C LEU A 21 35.52 -0.55 8.42
N GLN A 22 36.78 -0.49 8.02
CA GLN A 22 37.92 -0.15 8.87
C GLN A 22 39.06 0.39 7.99
N GLY A 23 38.79 1.55 7.38
CA GLY A 23 39.84 2.46 6.89
C GLY A 23 40.53 3.20 8.05
N PRO A 24 41.68 3.85 7.82
CA PRO A 24 42.49 4.44 8.88
C PRO A 24 41.71 5.52 9.64
N LYS A 25 41.82 5.54 10.97
CA LYS A 25 41.25 6.54 11.89
C LYS A 25 41.70 7.96 11.51
N GLY A 26 40.97 8.62 10.60
CA GLY A 26 40.87 10.07 10.61
C GLY A 26 40.03 10.48 11.82
N GLU A 27 40.34 11.62 12.44
CA GLU A 27 39.47 12.20 13.47
C GLU A 27 38.08 12.42 12.86
N VAL A 28 37.08 11.72 13.40
CA VAL A 28 35.67 11.96 13.04
C VAL A 28 35.24 13.19 13.80
N GLU A 29 34.79 14.21 13.09
CA GLU A 29 34.41 15.49 13.69
C GLU A 29 33.01 15.39 14.33
N GLU A 30 32.90 15.90 15.56
CA GLU A 30 31.65 15.94 16.32
C GLU A 30 30.80 17.13 15.91
N VAL A 31 29.53 16.88 15.65
CA VAL A 31 28.58 17.93 15.27
C VAL A 31 27.32 17.87 16.11
N ILE A 32 26.79 19.05 16.41
CA ILE A 32 25.49 19.24 17.04
C ILE A 32 24.44 19.31 15.94
N LEU A 33 23.42 18.45 16.02
CA LEU A 33 22.27 18.51 15.13
C LEU A 33 21.22 19.47 15.72
N ASP A 34 21.07 20.66 15.15
CA ASP A 34 19.88 21.48 15.34
C ASP A 34 18.77 20.98 14.40
N ILE A 35 17.72 20.36 14.96
CA ILE A 35 16.63 19.77 14.16
C ILE A 35 15.79 20.81 13.41
N THR A 36 15.91 22.09 13.76
CA THR A 36 15.19 23.21 13.12
C THR A 36 15.99 23.85 11.99
N ASN A 37 17.33 23.77 12.06
CA ASN A 37 18.23 24.32 11.07
C ASN A 37 19.48 23.42 10.88
N PRO A 38 19.30 22.21 10.33
CA PRO A 38 20.40 21.26 10.16
C PRO A 38 21.43 21.81 9.18
N ASN A 39 22.72 21.73 9.52
CA ASN A 39 23.79 22.19 8.64
C ASN A 39 24.05 21.18 7.50
N PRO A 40 23.76 21.53 6.23
CA PRO A 40 23.90 20.60 5.10
C PRO A 40 25.35 20.26 4.74
N GLU A 41 26.33 20.96 5.31
CA GLU A 41 27.75 20.65 5.17
C GLU A 41 28.11 19.32 5.85
N PHE A 42 27.43 19.01 6.97
CA PHE A 42 27.76 17.89 7.85
C PHE A 42 26.62 16.87 7.97
N ILE A 43 25.39 17.29 7.70
CA ILE A 43 24.18 16.47 7.86
C ILE A 43 23.50 16.27 6.50
N ASP A 44 23.23 15.01 6.15
CA ASP A 44 22.29 14.65 5.11
C ASP A 44 20.88 14.61 5.70
N THR A 45 19.94 15.27 5.01
CA THR A 45 18.52 15.26 5.36
C THR A 45 17.76 14.45 4.32
N ILE A 46 17.04 13.43 4.77
CA ILE A 46 16.15 12.61 3.95
C ILE A 46 14.72 12.90 4.39
N THR A 47 13.82 13.17 3.45
CA THR A 47 12.40 13.38 3.77
C THR A 47 11.57 12.18 3.34
N ARG A 48 10.75 11.66 4.25
CA ARG A 48 9.75 10.62 4.00
C ARG A 48 8.38 11.07 4.49
N SER A 49 7.34 10.35 4.09
CA SER A 49 5.97 10.67 4.46
C SER A 49 5.14 9.41 4.80
N PRO A 50 5.51 8.60 5.81
CA PRO A 50 4.66 7.48 6.22
C PRO A 50 3.26 7.98 6.63
N TYR A 51 2.20 7.41 6.06
CA TYR A 51 0.79 7.81 6.18
C TYR A 51 0.50 9.29 5.85
N GLY A 52 1.38 9.98 5.11
CA GLY A 52 1.26 11.41 4.87
C GLY A 52 1.94 12.28 5.93
N LEU A 53 2.48 11.68 7.00
CA LEU A 53 3.14 12.38 8.10
C LEU A 53 4.59 12.70 7.72
N VAL A 54 4.89 13.99 7.53
CA VAL A 54 6.24 14.45 7.16
C VAL A 54 7.24 14.05 8.23
N THR A 55 8.19 13.20 7.82
CA THR A 55 9.23 12.64 8.67
C THR A 55 10.58 13.03 8.08
N ARG A 56 11.36 13.81 8.83
CA ARG A 56 12.74 14.16 8.47
C ARG A 56 13.69 13.19 9.14
N ILE A 57 14.65 12.67 8.38
CA ILE A 57 15.67 11.76 8.86
C ILE A 57 17.02 12.43 8.64
N TYR A 58 17.76 12.63 9.72
CA TYR A 58 19.06 13.28 9.72
C TYR A 58 20.16 12.24 9.92
N VAL A 59 21.14 12.26 9.02
CA VAL A 59 22.28 11.33 9.02
C VAL A 59 23.56 12.13 8.92
N ALA A 60 24.58 11.82 9.73
CA ALA A 60 25.89 12.44 9.58
C ALA A 60 26.52 12.07 8.22
N ARG A 61 27.11 13.04 7.54
CA ARG A 61 27.92 12.81 6.33
C ARG A 61 29.22 12.11 6.69
N GLY A 62 29.82 11.44 5.71
CA GLY A 62 31.11 10.75 5.90
C GLY A 62 32.17 11.70 6.46
N GLY A 63 32.79 11.33 7.58
CA GLY A 63 33.76 12.15 8.30
C GLY A 63 33.20 12.86 9.54
N TYR A 64 31.88 12.87 9.73
CA TYR A 64 31.20 13.50 10.86
C TYR A 64 30.44 12.48 11.72
N LYS A 65 30.17 12.81 12.99
CA LYS A 65 29.25 12.10 13.87
C LYS A 65 28.36 13.08 14.65
N ILE A 66 27.09 12.74 14.82
CA ILE A 66 26.16 13.51 15.66
C ILE A 66 26.46 13.15 17.12
N SER A 67 26.93 14.12 17.92
CA SER A 67 27.21 13.94 19.36
C SER A 67 26.10 14.52 20.25
N SER A 68 25.28 15.42 19.73
CA SER A 68 24.11 15.95 20.43
C SER A 68 23.01 16.37 19.47
N VAL A 69 21.78 16.42 19.98
CA VAL A 69 20.57 16.81 19.27
C VAL A 69 19.89 17.93 20.05
N ALA A 70 19.56 19.01 19.36
CA ALA A 70 18.96 20.20 19.96
C ALA A 70 17.85 20.79 19.07
N GLU A 71 16.94 21.55 19.69
CA GLU A 71 15.97 22.40 19.00
C GLU A 71 16.28 23.87 19.33
N LYS A 72 16.75 24.67 18.35
CA LYS A 72 17.10 26.09 18.57
C LYS A 72 18.00 26.33 19.79
N GLU A 73 19.04 25.52 19.93
CA GLU A 73 19.99 25.51 21.07
C GLU A 73 19.45 24.88 22.38
N GLU A 74 18.16 24.51 22.49
CA GLU A 74 17.64 23.71 23.62
C GLU A 74 18.05 22.23 23.46
N PRO A 75 18.79 21.63 24.41
CA PRO A 75 19.25 20.25 24.29
C PRO A 75 18.09 19.26 24.44
N ILE A 76 17.98 18.34 23.48
CA ILE A 76 17.07 17.18 23.55
C ILE A 76 17.83 15.97 24.08
N TRP A 77 19.04 15.77 23.57
CA TRP A 77 19.90 14.65 23.92
C TRP A 77 21.37 15.01 23.72
N GLU A 78 22.22 14.53 24.63
CA GLU A 78 23.67 14.65 24.58
C GLU A 78 24.27 13.40 25.24
N ASP A 79 25.14 12.69 24.52
CA ASP A 79 25.86 11.53 25.05
C ASP A 79 27.21 11.40 24.33
N GLU A 80 28.30 11.34 25.11
CA GLU A 80 29.67 11.25 24.59
C GLU A 80 30.08 9.82 24.20
N ASP A 81 29.39 8.80 24.73
CA ASP A 81 29.79 7.39 24.65
C ASP A 81 29.03 6.61 23.55
N LEU A 82 27.89 7.11 23.08
CA LEU A 82 27.01 6.41 22.13
C LEU A 82 27.10 6.98 20.71
N HIS A 83 27.18 6.09 19.71
CA HIS A 83 27.20 6.49 18.31
C HIS A 83 25.76 6.68 17.78
N CYS A 84 25.40 7.92 17.46
CA CYS A 84 24.13 8.22 16.77
C CYS A 84 24.21 7.80 15.29
N GLU A 85 23.36 6.85 14.89
CA GLU A 85 23.22 6.40 13.51
C GLU A 85 22.43 7.41 12.68
N HIS A 86 21.26 7.80 13.20
CA HIS A 86 20.36 8.77 12.61
C HIS A 86 19.34 9.28 13.62
N VAL A 87 18.80 10.45 13.32
CA VAL A 87 17.71 11.07 14.08
C VAL A 87 16.49 11.18 13.21
N THR A 88 15.34 10.73 13.70
CA THR A 88 14.07 10.86 13.01
C THR A 88 13.23 11.91 13.72
N VAL A 89 12.68 12.86 12.96
CA VAL A 89 11.82 13.93 13.48
C VAL A 89 10.48 13.88 12.77
N LEU A 90 9.42 13.66 13.54
CA LEU A 90 8.03 13.65 13.10
C LEU A 90 7.37 14.97 13.52
N THR A 91 7.19 15.88 12.56
CA THR A 91 6.55 17.20 12.78
C THR A 91 5.08 17.21 12.39
N ARG A 92 4.20 17.75 13.24
CA ARG A 92 2.80 18.05 12.92
C ARG A 92 2.51 19.53 13.12
N GLY A 93 2.66 20.35 12.07
CA GLY A 93 2.37 21.79 12.18
C GLY A 93 3.15 22.44 13.32
N GLU A 94 2.47 23.24 14.17
CA GLU A 94 3.07 23.97 15.30
C GLU A 94 3.00 23.25 16.67
N SER A 95 2.49 22.01 16.76
CA SER A 95 2.36 21.30 18.07
C SER A 95 2.78 19.82 18.06
N ARG A 96 3.38 19.38 19.18
CA ARG A 96 3.77 17.99 19.51
C ARG A 96 4.71 17.30 18.52
N THR A 97 5.88 17.88 18.28
CA THR A 97 7.00 17.24 17.55
C THR A 97 7.50 16.01 18.31
N HIS A 98 7.83 14.93 17.59
CA HIS A 98 8.46 13.74 18.19
C HIS A 98 9.85 13.53 17.58
N VAL A 99 10.80 13.10 18.41
CA VAL A 99 12.19 12.85 18.01
C VAL A 99 12.59 11.45 18.46
N ASN A 100 13.06 10.64 17.50
CA ASN A 100 13.61 9.32 17.76
C ASN A 100 15.11 9.34 17.45
N ILE A 101 15.94 8.94 18.40
CA ILE A 101 17.40 8.94 18.25
C ILE A 101 17.86 7.49 18.22
N TYR A 102 18.35 7.05 17.06
CA TYR A 102 18.84 5.70 16.87
C TYR A 102 20.34 5.65 17.19
N LEU A 103 20.68 4.83 18.18
CA LEU A 103 22.02 4.72 18.74
C LEU A 103 22.57 3.32 18.47
N ARG A 104 23.89 3.25 18.33
CA ARG A 104 24.66 2.01 18.25
C ARG A 104 25.81 2.06 19.26
N ASP A 105 25.94 1.01 20.05
CA ASP A 105 27.08 0.88 20.97
C ASP A 105 28.34 0.33 20.26
N GLU A 106 29.46 0.28 20.99
CA GLU A 106 30.74 -0.24 20.48
C GLU A 106 30.70 -1.72 20.04
N TYR A 107 29.71 -2.49 20.51
CA TYR A 107 29.48 -3.89 20.17
C TYR A 107 28.49 -4.06 19.02
N GLY A 108 27.95 -2.97 18.49
CA GLY A 108 26.98 -2.96 17.40
C GLY A 108 25.53 -3.18 17.83
N LYS A 109 25.23 -3.22 19.13
CA LYS A 109 23.87 -3.30 19.66
C LYS A 109 23.16 -1.96 19.41
N ARG A 110 21.93 -2.04 18.91
CA ARG A 110 21.10 -0.88 18.61
C ARG A 110 20.19 -0.55 19.79
N ALA A 111 19.96 0.73 20.02
CA ALA A 111 18.97 1.28 20.93
C ALA A 111 18.26 2.47 20.27
N CYS A 112 17.05 2.80 20.74
CA CYS A 112 16.34 3.99 20.30
C CYS A 112 15.83 4.73 21.53
N LEU A 113 16.06 6.04 21.57
CA LEU A 113 15.46 6.96 22.54
C LEU A 113 14.30 7.69 21.88
N TYR A 114 13.25 7.99 22.65
CA TYR A 114 12.04 8.65 22.15
C TYR A 114 11.78 9.91 22.99
N TYR A 115 11.52 11.03 22.32
CA TYR A 115 11.21 12.30 22.95
C TYR A 115 9.96 12.94 22.32
N GLU A 116 9.16 13.59 23.14
CA GLU A 116 7.98 14.38 22.74
C GLU A 116 8.13 15.83 23.23
N ARG A 117 7.77 16.80 22.38
CA ARG A 117 7.70 18.21 22.78
C ARG A 117 6.43 18.45 23.58
N ASP A 118 6.57 18.89 24.83
CA ASP A 118 5.49 19.45 25.62
C ASP A 118 5.37 20.94 25.30
N ASP A 119 4.37 21.30 24.49
CA ASP A 119 4.11 22.69 24.10
C ASP A 119 3.61 23.55 25.27
N GLU A 120 3.02 22.95 26.32
CA GLU A 120 2.55 23.67 27.50
C GLU A 120 3.71 24.00 28.46
N ALA A 121 4.61 23.04 28.68
CA ALA A 121 5.82 23.23 29.48
C ALA A 121 6.94 23.95 28.71
N ASN A 122 6.86 23.98 27.37
CA ASN A 122 7.94 24.42 26.47
C ASN A 122 9.25 23.66 26.75
N ASP A 123 9.15 22.33 26.88
CA ASP A 123 10.26 21.43 27.19
C ASP A 123 10.15 20.11 26.41
N TRP A 124 11.18 19.28 26.47
CA TRP A 124 11.23 17.95 25.88
C TRP A 124 11.14 16.86 26.95
N ASP A 125 10.14 16.00 26.84
CA ASP A 125 9.95 14.86 27.74
C ASP A 125 10.40 13.56 27.07
N GLU A 126 11.08 12.70 27.84
CA GLU A 126 11.37 11.33 27.41
C GLU A 126 10.08 10.50 27.36
N ALA A 127 9.81 9.89 26.22
CA ALA A 127 8.66 9.03 25.98
C ALA A 127 9.06 7.55 25.98
N THR A 128 8.10 6.67 26.26
CA THR A 128 8.30 5.24 26.04
C THR A 128 8.08 4.89 24.57
N GLU A 129 8.69 3.79 24.11
CA GLU A 129 8.46 3.26 22.76
C GLU A 129 6.96 3.04 22.48
N GLY A 130 6.25 2.44 23.45
CA GLY A 130 4.81 2.22 23.34
C GLY A 130 4.00 3.50 23.18
N ASN A 131 4.33 4.55 23.94
CA ASN A 131 3.67 5.85 23.80
C ASN A 131 3.87 6.44 22.38
N PHE A 132 5.12 6.44 21.89
CA PHE A 132 5.42 6.92 20.54
C PHE A 132 4.57 6.22 19.47
N TYR A 133 4.50 4.88 19.49
CA TYR A 133 3.76 4.14 18.46
C TYR A 133 2.23 4.24 18.61
N SER A 134 1.71 4.37 19.83
CA SER A 134 0.28 4.69 20.05
C SER A 134 -0.09 6.06 19.46
N ILE A 135 0.73 7.08 19.69
CA ILE A 135 0.52 8.41 19.12
C ILE A 135 0.67 8.37 17.60
N PHE A 136 1.68 7.67 17.09
CA PHE A 136 1.91 7.53 15.65
C PHE A 136 0.73 6.86 14.95
N GLN A 137 0.20 5.76 15.51
CA GLN A 137 -0.97 5.06 14.98
C GLN A 137 -2.19 5.99 14.90
N HIS A 138 -2.51 6.69 15.99
CA HIS A 138 -3.63 7.62 16.02
C HIS A 138 -3.47 8.76 14.99
N ARG A 139 -2.24 9.25 14.80
CA ARG A 139 -1.94 10.26 13.74
C ARG A 139 -2.15 9.67 12.34
N ALA A 140 -1.71 8.44 12.10
CA ALA A 140 -1.90 7.75 10.83
C ALA A 140 -3.39 7.56 10.51
N GLU A 141 -4.20 7.15 11.49
CA GLU A 141 -5.66 7.00 11.35
C GLU A 141 -6.37 8.31 11.03
N ASN A 142 -5.94 9.41 11.66
CA ASN A 142 -6.50 10.74 11.38
C ASN A 142 -6.11 11.22 9.98
N GLU A 143 -4.86 11.05 9.55
CA GLU A 143 -4.46 11.39 8.19
C GLU A 143 -5.18 10.54 7.13
N GLY A 144 -5.44 9.27 7.46
CA GLY A 144 -6.20 8.33 6.63
C GLY A 144 -7.71 8.52 6.67
N THR A 145 -8.25 9.43 7.48
CA THR A 145 -9.70 9.69 7.55
C THR A 145 -10.15 10.50 6.33
N PHE A 146 -11.09 9.97 5.55
CA PHE A 146 -11.59 10.58 4.32
C PHE A 146 -12.70 11.57 4.57
N GLU A 147 -13.65 11.19 5.41
CA GLU A 147 -14.83 11.98 5.70
C GLU A 147 -15.29 11.71 7.13
N SER A 148 -15.64 12.79 7.83
CA SER A 148 -16.38 12.70 9.07
C SER A 148 -17.86 12.71 8.73
N ILE A 149 -18.59 11.71 9.21
CA ILE A 149 -19.97 11.42 8.82
C ILE A 149 -20.92 11.50 10.01
N SER A 150 -22.16 11.88 9.72
CA SER A 150 -23.29 11.74 10.62
C SER A 150 -24.07 10.47 10.28
N VAL A 151 -24.32 9.62 11.28
CA VAL A 151 -25.07 8.37 11.11
C VAL A 151 -26.42 8.49 11.82
N ASP A 152 -27.49 8.32 11.07
CA ASP A 152 -28.85 8.16 11.60
C ASP A 152 -29.16 6.67 11.74
N PHE A 153 -29.45 6.21 12.97
CA PHE A 153 -29.71 4.78 13.19
C PHE A 153 -30.98 4.30 12.49
N CYS A 154 -31.86 5.20 12.03
CA CYS A 154 -33.00 4.84 11.19
C CYS A 154 -32.56 4.28 9.82
N GLN A 155 -31.34 4.57 9.37
CA GLN A 155 -30.75 4.01 8.16
C GLN A 155 -30.16 2.62 8.44
N LYS A 156 -31.02 1.60 8.44
CA LYS A 156 -30.67 0.22 8.86
C LYS A 156 -29.97 -0.62 7.78
N THR A 157 -29.26 0.02 6.84
CA THR A 157 -28.57 -0.65 5.73
C THR A 157 -27.13 -0.20 5.64
N THR A 158 -26.21 -1.16 5.48
CA THR A 158 -24.80 -0.89 5.19
C THR A 158 -24.62 -0.05 3.94
N CYS A 159 -23.63 0.83 3.96
CA CYS A 159 -23.19 1.57 2.79
C CYS A 159 -21.65 1.67 2.76
N LYS A 160 -21.10 2.46 1.84
CA LYS A 160 -19.64 2.61 1.71
C LYS A 160 -18.98 3.28 2.92
N THR A 161 -19.72 4.03 3.74
CA THR A 161 -19.14 4.86 4.80
C THR A 161 -19.31 4.26 6.21
N TYR A 162 -20.32 3.41 6.40
CA TYR A 162 -20.57 2.71 7.67
C TYR A 162 -21.24 1.35 7.44
N LEU A 163 -21.00 0.47 8.41
CA LEU A 163 -21.48 -0.91 8.44
C LEU A 163 -22.66 -1.02 9.40
N VAL A 164 -23.66 -1.83 9.04
CA VAL A 164 -24.84 -2.08 9.88
C VAL A 164 -25.03 -3.58 10.07
N ALA A 165 -25.30 -4.03 11.30
CA ALA A 165 -25.81 -5.37 11.55
C ALA A 165 -27.26 -5.28 12.04
N ASN A 166 -28.19 -5.72 11.20
CA ASN A 166 -29.63 -5.69 11.43
C ASN A 166 -30.23 -7.07 11.15
N SER A 167 -29.90 -8.04 12.02
CA SER A 167 -30.33 -9.44 11.87
C SER A 167 -31.40 -9.81 12.89
N GLN A 168 -32.27 -10.75 12.50
CA GLN A 168 -33.24 -11.38 13.39
C GLN A 168 -32.60 -12.19 14.53
N LYS A 169 -31.35 -12.62 14.34
CA LYS A 169 -30.58 -13.41 15.33
C LYS A 169 -29.96 -12.56 16.43
N LEU A 170 -29.85 -11.24 16.23
CA LEU A 170 -29.30 -10.32 17.21
C LEU A 170 -30.40 -9.45 17.81
N PRO A 171 -30.43 -9.27 19.15
CA PRO A 171 -31.39 -8.40 19.81
C PRO A 171 -31.06 -6.90 19.67
N PHE A 172 -29.86 -6.59 19.18
CA PHE A 172 -29.35 -5.24 18.97
C PHE A 172 -29.29 -4.88 17.49
N LEU A 173 -29.48 -3.60 17.20
CA LEU A 173 -29.10 -2.99 15.94
C LEU A 173 -27.71 -2.37 16.14
N LEU A 174 -26.74 -2.76 15.31
CA LEU A 174 -25.34 -2.37 15.49
C LEU A 174 -24.82 -1.53 14.31
N PHE A 175 -23.98 -0.55 14.60
CA PHE A 175 -23.27 0.28 13.64
C PHE A 175 -21.77 0.36 13.96
N ALA A 176 -20.96 0.48 12.93
CA ALA A 176 -19.54 0.83 13.02
C ALA A 176 -19.12 1.66 11.80
N PRO A 177 -18.12 2.54 11.90
CA PRO A 177 -17.54 3.17 10.72
C PRO A 177 -16.96 2.09 9.79
N ASN A 178 -17.03 2.34 8.48
CA ASN A 178 -16.20 1.58 7.55
C ASN A 178 -14.76 2.12 7.60
N VAL A 179 -13.77 1.36 7.12
CA VAL A 179 -12.36 1.79 7.08
C VAL A 179 -12.26 3.15 6.40
N SER A 180 -11.41 4.05 6.93
CA SER A 180 -11.21 5.45 6.51
C SER A 180 -12.34 6.44 6.84
N TYR A 181 -13.44 6.03 7.46
CA TYR A 181 -14.52 6.94 7.85
C TYR A 181 -14.55 7.18 9.35
N ARG A 182 -14.94 8.39 9.75
CA ARG A 182 -15.09 8.79 11.15
C ARG A 182 -16.55 9.11 11.42
N ILE A 183 -17.20 8.37 12.31
CA ILE A 183 -18.53 8.76 12.80
C ILE A 183 -18.34 9.87 13.83
N GLU A 184 -18.77 11.08 13.47
CA GLU A 184 -18.71 12.26 14.34
C GLU A 184 -20.05 12.57 15.02
N LYS A 185 -21.16 12.05 14.48
CA LYS A 185 -22.51 12.25 15.04
C LYS A 185 -23.35 10.99 14.94
N MET A 186 -24.10 10.71 15.99
CA MET A 186 -25.13 9.67 16.04
C MET A 186 -26.51 10.31 16.24
N LEU A 187 -27.46 9.97 15.37
CA LEU A 187 -28.79 10.56 15.29
C LEU A 187 -29.91 9.51 15.37
N ASP A 188 -31.07 9.96 15.85
CA ASP A 188 -32.38 9.30 15.77
C ASP A 188 -33.31 10.15 14.90
N GLY A 189 -33.25 9.96 13.58
CA GLY A 189 -33.86 10.90 12.63
C GLY A 189 -33.23 12.29 12.75
N ASN A 190 -33.95 13.23 13.37
CA ASN A 190 -33.46 14.59 13.62
C ASN A 190 -32.94 14.82 15.05
N ASP A 191 -33.14 13.85 15.95
CA ASP A 191 -32.76 13.99 17.36
C ASP A 191 -31.30 13.57 17.57
N LEU A 192 -30.50 14.45 18.16
CA LEU A 192 -29.09 14.19 18.46
C LEU A 192 -28.95 13.23 19.65
N ILE A 193 -28.16 12.18 19.48
CA ILE A 193 -27.78 11.26 20.57
C ILE A 193 -26.39 11.64 21.09
N TRP A 194 -25.43 11.79 20.17
CA TRP A 194 -24.04 12.08 20.49
C TRP A 194 -23.37 12.83 19.33
N GLU A 195 -22.46 13.74 19.67
CA GLU A 195 -21.61 14.50 18.76
C GLU A 195 -20.19 14.55 19.34
N ALA A 196 -19.20 14.37 18.49
CA ALA A 196 -17.79 14.48 18.85
C ALA A 196 -17.45 15.91 19.29
N ASN A 197 -16.62 16.03 20.34
CA ASN A 197 -16.20 17.33 20.87
C ASN A 197 -15.08 17.98 20.05
N ASN A 198 -14.26 17.17 19.38
CA ASN A 198 -13.09 17.58 18.61
C ASN A 198 -12.85 16.63 17.42
N GLU A 199 -11.84 16.90 16.59
CA GLU A 199 -11.57 16.13 15.36
C GLU A 199 -10.95 14.75 15.63
N ASP A 200 -10.32 14.54 16.79
CA ASP A 200 -9.73 13.26 17.21
C ASP A 200 -10.75 12.29 17.80
N GLU A 201 -11.84 12.78 18.37
CA GLU A 201 -12.89 11.94 18.96
C GLU A 201 -13.80 11.32 17.87
N ARG A 202 -14.05 10.01 17.94
CA ARG A 202 -14.87 9.27 16.97
C ARG A 202 -15.66 8.14 17.62
N CYS A 203 -16.85 7.87 17.09
CA CYS A 203 -17.63 6.69 17.47
C CYS A 203 -17.16 5.47 16.65
N ILE A 204 -16.58 4.47 17.31
CA ILE A 204 -16.10 3.23 16.68
C ILE A 204 -17.11 2.09 16.75
N HIS A 205 -18.13 2.22 17.61
CA HIS A 205 -19.23 1.28 17.70
C HIS A 205 -20.48 1.94 18.29
N ALA A 206 -21.65 1.59 17.74
CA ALA A 206 -22.94 1.95 18.33
C ALA A 206 -23.87 0.74 18.36
N SER A 207 -24.50 0.51 19.52
CA SER A 207 -25.46 -0.56 19.76
C SER A 207 -26.78 0.01 20.27
N PHE A 208 -27.89 -0.48 19.69
CA PHE A 208 -29.23 0.02 19.93
C PHE A 208 -30.18 -1.12 20.33
N TYR A 209 -30.92 -0.94 21.42
CA TYR A 209 -31.86 -1.93 21.96
C TYR A 209 -33.23 -1.33 22.32
N PRO A 210 -34.35 -2.05 22.08
CA PRO A 210 -34.47 -3.22 21.21
C PRO A 210 -34.14 -2.91 19.76
N ARG A 211 -33.62 -3.87 18.98
CA ARG A 211 -33.24 -3.68 17.56
C ARG A 211 -34.31 -2.97 16.71
N ASP A 212 -35.57 -3.39 16.85
CA ASP A 212 -36.64 -2.92 15.97
C ASP A 212 -37.10 -1.50 16.31
N ILE A 213 -37.24 -1.20 17.61
CA ILE A 213 -37.70 0.08 18.15
C ILE A 213 -36.73 0.50 19.26
N PRO A 214 -35.57 1.07 18.93
CA PRO A 214 -34.56 1.42 19.92
C PRO A 214 -35.05 2.42 20.97
N THR A 215 -34.80 2.11 22.23
CA THR A 215 -35.02 3.00 23.39
C THR A 215 -33.77 3.16 24.24
N LEU A 216 -32.74 2.36 23.99
CA LEU A 216 -31.45 2.36 24.69
C LEU A 216 -30.33 2.37 23.66
N ALA A 217 -29.27 3.12 23.94
CA ALA A 217 -28.09 3.18 23.08
C ALA A 217 -26.81 3.05 23.92
N TYR A 218 -25.86 2.30 23.40
CA TYR A 218 -24.51 2.14 23.91
C TYR A 218 -23.53 2.50 22.81
N LEU A 219 -22.67 3.50 23.04
CA LEU A 219 -21.68 3.96 22.10
C LEU A 219 -20.29 3.73 22.67
N VAL A 220 -19.34 3.31 21.83
CA VAL A 220 -17.92 3.27 22.18
C VAL A 220 -17.21 4.36 21.41
N ILE A 221 -16.59 5.26 22.17
CA ILE A 221 -15.96 6.47 21.66
C ILE A 221 -14.46 6.36 21.87
N GLN A 222 -13.70 6.56 20.81
CA GLN A 222 -12.24 6.58 20.82
C GLN A 222 -11.75 8.02 20.61
N SER A 223 -10.70 8.40 21.34
CA SER A 223 -9.96 9.65 21.19
C SER A 223 -8.46 9.36 21.33
N LEU A 224 -7.61 10.38 21.18
CA LEU A 224 -6.17 10.23 21.43
C LEU A 224 -5.86 9.83 22.88
N ALA A 225 -6.66 10.30 23.83
CA ALA A 225 -6.41 10.13 25.25
C ALA A 225 -6.98 8.82 25.82
N GLU A 226 -8.14 8.41 25.33
CA GLU A 226 -8.88 7.28 25.91
C GLU A 226 -9.89 6.66 24.94
N VAL A 227 -10.31 5.44 25.28
CA VAL A 227 -11.52 4.79 24.79
C VAL A 227 -12.55 4.78 25.92
N ARG A 228 -13.77 5.26 25.66
CA ARG A 228 -14.82 5.41 26.66
C ARG A 228 -16.17 4.88 26.20
N ASP A 229 -16.90 4.31 27.14
CA ASP A 229 -18.28 3.83 26.96
C ASP A 229 -19.28 4.94 27.32
N LEU A 230 -20.19 5.26 26.40
CA LEU A 230 -21.30 6.16 26.64
C LEU A 230 -22.64 5.43 26.55
N TYR A 231 -23.53 5.70 27.51
CA TYR A 231 -24.83 5.04 27.60
C TYR A 231 -25.95 6.07 27.59
N TYR A 232 -27.02 5.76 26.85
CA TYR A 232 -28.17 6.64 26.68
C TYR A 232 -29.48 5.88 26.78
N LYS A 233 -30.53 6.59 27.22
CA LYS A 233 -31.91 6.12 27.16
C LYS A 233 -32.84 7.17 26.58
N LYS A 234 -33.90 6.71 25.93
CA LYS A 234 -34.94 7.55 25.36
C LYS A 234 -36.00 7.86 26.42
N VAL A 235 -36.16 9.14 26.74
CA VAL A 235 -37.20 9.65 27.66
C VAL A 235 -38.12 10.57 26.87
N GLY A 236 -39.34 10.09 26.59
CA GLY A 236 -40.23 10.78 25.64
C GLY A 236 -39.65 10.73 24.22
N ASN A 237 -39.38 11.89 23.63
CA ASN A 237 -38.79 12.02 22.30
C ASN A 237 -37.29 12.39 22.34
N SER A 238 -36.64 12.40 23.50
CA SER A 238 -35.26 12.86 23.63
C SER A 238 -34.37 11.81 24.26
N TRP A 239 -33.09 11.79 23.87
CA TRP A 239 -32.08 10.91 24.43
C TRP A 239 -31.40 11.58 25.63
N THR A 240 -31.24 10.84 26.72
CA THR A 240 -30.59 11.32 27.95
C THR A 240 -29.46 10.36 28.32
N SER A 241 -28.29 10.91 28.62
CA SER A 241 -27.15 10.13 29.09
C SER A 241 -27.45 9.52 30.46
N VAL A 242 -27.02 8.27 30.65
CA VAL A 242 -27.12 7.51 31.90
C VAL A 242 -25.78 6.87 32.21
N ASP A 243 -25.59 6.45 33.46
CA ASP A 243 -24.46 5.61 33.81
C ASP A 243 -24.69 4.15 33.38
N LYS A 244 -23.59 3.37 33.41
CA LYS A 244 -23.59 1.94 33.06
C LYS A 244 -24.60 1.13 33.86
N ASN A 245 -24.74 1.38 35.15
CA ASN A 245 -25.64 0.61 36.02
C ASN A 245 -27.11 0.89 35.68
N GLY A 246 -27.44 2.15 35.40
CA GLY A 246 -28.75 2.57 34.93
C GLY A 246 -29.09 1.93 33.59
N TYR A 247 -28.16 1.95 32.63
CA TYR A 247 -28.32 1.29 31.34
C TYR A 247 -28.58 -0.21 31.47
N LEU A 248 -27.79 -0.92 32.28
CA LEU A 248 -27.96 -2.36 32.52
C LEU A 248 -29.30 -2.69 33.20
N ALA A 249 -29.79 -1.82 34.08
CA ALA A 249 -31.10 -1.98 34.71
C ALA A 249 -32.23 -1.77 33.68
N ASP A 250 -32.13 -0.72 32.86
CA ASP A 250 -33.10 -0.40 31.81
C ASP A 250 -33.11 -1.48 30.70
N LEU A 251 -31.97 -2.08 30.36
CA LEU A 251 -31.87 -3.24 29.45
C LEU A 251 -32.68 -4.43 29.96
N LYS A 252 -32.50 -4.81 31.23
CA LYS A 252 -33.25 -5.90 31.87
C LYS A 252 -34.74 -5.58 31.91
N GLN A 253 -35.11 -4.34 32.22
CA GLN A 253 -36.51 -3.90 32.24
C GLN A 253 -37.15 -3.97 30.85
N ALA A 254 -36.38 -3.65 29.81
CA ALA A 254 -36.80 -3.75 28.41
C ALA A 254 -36.75 -5.19 27.86
N GLY A 255 -36.56 -6.19 28.73
CA GLY A 255 -36.70 -7.61 28.42
C GLY A 255 -35.48 -8.27 27.80
N PHE A 256 -34.29 -7.65 27.89
CA PHE A 256 -33.06 -8.26 27.39
C PHE A 256 -32.72 -9.51 28.22
N ASP A 257 -32.54 -10.64 27.55
CA ASP A 257 -32.10 -11.91 28.11
C ASP A 257 -30.84 -12.38 27.36
N GLU A 258 -29.70 -12.27 28.04
CA GLU A 258 -28.39 -12.67 27.52
C GLU A 258 -28.36 -14.15 27.10
N SER A 259 -29.14 -15.03 27.77
CA SER A 259 -29.18 -16.46 27.45
C SER A 259 -29.83 -16.80 26.10
N GLN A 260 -30.54 -15.83 25.52
CA GLN A 260 -31.20 -15.97 24.21
C GLN A 260 -30.36 -15.41 23.06
N VAL A 261 -29.20 -14.82 23.34
CA VAL A 261 -28.30 -14.30 22.31
C VAL A 261 -27.66 -15.48 21.57
N SER A 262 -27.84 -15.52 20.24
CA SER A 262 -27.21 -16.50 19.35
C SER A 262 -26.28 -15.76 18.39
N ASP A 263 -25.15 -15.28 18.91
CA ASP A 263 -24.10 -14.60 18.15
C ASP A 263 -23.15 -15.57 17.44
N GLU A 264 -23.13 -16.84 17.84
CA GLU A 264 -22.35 -17.86 17.15
C GLU A 264 -23.04 -18.34 15.87
N ILE A 265 -22.32 -18.32 14.74
CA ILE A 265 -22.85 -18.67 13.42
C ILE A 265 -21.99 -19.70 12.70
N THR A 266 -22.64 -20.37 11.74
CA THR A 266 -22.02 -21.25 10.74
C THR A 266 -22.29 -20.68 9.35
N MET A 267 -21.29 -20.73 8.49
CA MET A 267 -21.39 -20.31 7.10
C MET A 267 -21.44 -21.52 6.16
N ASP A 268 -22.44 -21.59 5.28
CA ASP A 268 -22.38 -22.43 4.09
C ASP A 268 -21.92 -21.57 2.91
N ILE A 269 -20.76 -21.87 2.32
CA ILE A 269 -20.23 -21.08 1.19
C ILE A 269 -21.12 -21.19 -0.06
N ALA A 270 -21.97 -22.22 -0.14
CA ALA A 270 -22.94 -22.39 -1.23
C ALA A 270 -24.25 -21.63 -1.01
N ASP A 271 -24.57 -21.24 0.24
CA ASP A 271 -25.79 -20.50 0.60
C ASP A 271 -25.51 -19.51 1.74
N VAL A 272 -24.89 -18.38 1.40
CA VAL A 272 -24.45 -17.38 2.38
C VAL A 272 -25.60 -16.45 2.74
N HIS A 273 -25.94 -16.40 4.02
CA HIS A 273 -27.00 -15.55 4.55
C HIS A 273 -26.54 -14.08 4.65
N SER A 274 -27.12 -13.20 3.83
CA SER A 274 -26.70 -11.79 3.72
C SER A 274 -26.94 -10.93 4.96
N ASP A 275 -27.76 -11.38 5.91
CA ASP A 275 -27.98 -10.69 7.19
C ASP A 275 -26.90 -11.00 8.23
N CYS A 276 -26.07 -12.01 7.97
CA CYS A 276 -24.98 -12.46 8.84
C CYS A 276 -23.58 -12.11 8.29
N PHE A 277 -23.47 -11.70 7.03
CA PHE A 277 -22.19 -11.45 6.36
C PHE A 277 -22.23 -10.23 5.44
N TYR A 278 -21.19 -9.41 5.50
CA TYR A 278 -20.85 -8.50 4.41
C TYR A 278 -20.15 -9.28 3.30
N THR A 279 -20.63 -9.11 2.07
CA THR A 279 -20.18 -9.90 0.91
C THR A 279 -19.69 -8.99 -0.21
N THR A 280 -18.53 -9.35 -0.74
CA THR A 280 -17.92 -8.72 -1.92
C THR A 280 -17.60 -9.79 -2.95
N LYS A 281 -17.79 -9.51 -4.24
CA LYS A 281 -17.53 -10.48 -5.33
C LYS A 281 -16.76 -9.84 -6.48
N TYR A 282 -15.72 -10.51 -6.95
CA TYR A 282 -14.88 -10.12 -8.08
C TYR A 282 -14.86 -11.21 -9.16
N PRO A 283 -15.92 -11.33 -9.99
CA PRO A 283 -15.92 -12.25 -11.12
C PRO A 283 -15.02 -11.73 -12.25
N ILE A 284 -14.21 -12.63 -12.83
CA ILE A 284 -13.34 -12.36 -13.99
C ILE A 284 -13.37 -13.55 -14.94
N ASN A 285 -14.06 -13.41 -16.08
CA ASN A 285 -14.40 -14.52 -16.97
C ASN A 285 -15.06 -15.69 -16.20
N ASN A 286 -14.44 -16.87 -16.21
CA ASN A 286 -14.85 -18.06 -15.49
C ASN A 286 -14.15 -18.23 -14.14
N TYR A 287 -13.24 -17.33 -13.77
CA TYR A 287 -12.56 -17.29 -12.49
C TYR A 287 -13.23 -16.24 -11.60
N GLY A 288 -13.14 -16.38 -10.28
CA GLY A 288 -13.53 -15.28 -9.41
C GLY A 288 -13.21 -15.50 -7.96
N VAL A 289 -13.26 -14.39 -7.22
CA VAL A 289 -12.96 -14.35 -5.80
C VAL A 289 -14.14 -13.70 -5.07
N ASN A 290 -14.68 -14.39 -4.07
CA ASN A 290 -15.67 -13.84 -3.16
C ASN A 290 -15.02 -13.59 -1.80
N SER A 291 -15.28 -12.43 -1.20
CA SER A 291 -14.88 -12.13 0.17
C SER A 291 -16.11 -12.07 1.06
N TYR A 292 -15.99 -12.62 2.27
CA TYR A 292 -17.04 -12.62 3.26
C TYR A 292 -16.48 -12.18 4.61
N VAL A 293 -17.21 -11.31 5.28
CA VAL A 293 -16.86 -10.81 6.61
C VAL A 293 -18.08 -10.99 7.51
N PRO A 294 -17.99 -11.75 8.62
CA PRO A 294 -19.08 -11.83 9.59
C PRO A 294 -19.56 -10.44 10.01
N SER A 295 -20.87 -10.21 9.98
CA SER A 295 -21.44 -8.92 10.38
C SER A 295 -21.19 -8.63 11.87
N LEU A 296 -21.22 -7.35 12.23
CA LEU A 296 -20.97 -6.89 13.60
C LEU A 296 -21.77 -7.73 14.61
N GLY A 297 -21.11 -8.12 15.71
CA GLY A 297 -21.72 -8.90 16.77
C GLY A 297 -21.84 -10.40 16.50
N PHE A 298 -21.53 -10.92 15.31
CA PHE A 298 -21.48 -12.37 15.07
C PHE A 298 -20.07 -12.95 15.24
N LYS A 299 -20.00 -14.17 15.75
CA LYS A 299 -18.79 -14.99 15.88
C LYS A 299 -18.90 -16.19 14.95
N LEU A 300 -18.12 -16.21 13.87
CA LEU A 300 -18.11 -17.36 12.96
C LEU A 300 -17.31 -18.51 13.57
N LYS A 301 -18.00 -19.61 13.87
CA LYS A 301 -17.44 -20.80 14.53
C LYS A 301 -17.27 -22.00 13.61
N SER A 302 -17.94 -22.02 12.45
CA SER A 302 -17.71 -23.08 11.46
C SER A 302 -18.06 -22.67 10.03
N ILE A 303 -17.41 -23.31 9.07
CA ILE A 303 -17.56 -23.08 7.62
C ILE A 303 -17.77 -24.44 6.95
N THR A 304 -18.75 -24.49 6.06
CA THR A 304 -19.21 -25.69 5.36
C THR A 304 -19.44 -25.41 3.87
N GLU A 305 -19.49 -26.46 3.06
CA GLU A 305 -20.10 -26.45 1.72
C GLU A 305 -21.21 -27.50 1.69
N GLY A 306 -22.46 -27.07 1.84
CA GLY A 306 -23.59 -27.96 2.12
C GLY A 306 -23.34 -28.80 3.39
N ASN A 307 -23.17 -30.12 3.22
CA ASN A 307 -22.92 -31.04 4.34
C ASN A 307 -21.42 -31.32 4.59
N ALA A 308 -20.52 -30.73 3.81
CA ALA A 308 -19.08 -30.95 3.95
C ALA A 308 -18.47 -29.89 4.87
N ASP A 309 -17.91 -30.32 6.00
CA ASP A 309 -17.16 -29.44 6.89
C ASP A 309 -15.84 -29.00 6.22
N ILE A 310 -15.57 -27.69 6.27
CA ILE A 310 -14.30 -27.11 5.81
C ILE A 310 -13.45 -26.75 7.03
N TRP A 311 -14.03 -26.00 7.95
CA TRP A 311 -13.37 -25.55 9.17
C TRP A 311 -14.39 -25.47 10.32
N LYS A 312 -13.97 -25.82 11.53
CA LYS A 312 -14.79 -25.76 12.73
C LYS A 312 -13.90 -25.49 13.93
N VAL A 313 -14.33 -24.54 14.77
CA VAL A 313 -13.67 -24.22 16.05
C VAL A 313 -13.79 -25.42 16.99
N GLU A 314 -12.71 -25.71 17.70
CA GLU A 314 -12.70 -26.75 18.74
C GLU A 314 -13.67 -26.40 19.88
N GLU A 315 -14.32 -27.41 20.44
CA GLU A 315 -15.29 -27.21 21.52
C GLU A 315 -14.62 -26.54 22.74
N GLY A 316 -15.22 -25.45 23.23
CA GLY A 316 -14.68 -24.65 24.33
C GLY A 316 -13.63 -23.60 23.92
N SER A 317 -13.20 -23.55 22.66
CA SER A 317 -12.29 -22.51 22.17
C SER A 317 -13.01 -21.18 21.91
N ALA A 318 -12.36 -20.09 22.31
CA ALA A 318 -12.80 -18.73 22.02
C ALA A 318 -12.49 -18.29 20.58
N ALA A 319 -11.72 -19.09 19.81
CA ALA A 319 -11.32 -18.75 18.45
C ALA A 319 -12.51 -18.45 17.53
N LYS A 320 -12.31 -17.57 16.57
CA LYS A 320 -13.33 -17.15 15.60
C LYS A 320 -12.68 -16.80 14.27
N CYS A 321 -13.41 -17.04 13.19
CA CYS A 321 -12.99 -16.59 11.87
C CYS A 321 -13.52 -15.18 11.62
N THR A 322 -12.66 -14.27 11.17
CA THR A 322 -13.01 -12.86 10.98
C THR A 322 -13.09 -12.43 9.51
N TYR A 323 -12.57 -13.25 8.59
CA TYR A 323 -12.60 -13.00 7.15
C TYR A 323 -12.43 -14.30 6.38
N ILE A 324 -13.12 -14.42 5.24
CA ILE A 324 -13.08 -15.56 4.33
C ILE A 324 -12.87 -15.04 2.91
N ASN A 325 -11.91 -15.62 2.20
CA ASN A 325 -11.72 -15.41 0.76
C ASN A 325 -11.91 -16.74 0.04
N VAL A 326 -12.88 -16.82 -0.86
CA VAL A 326 -13.25 -18.04 -1.59
C VAL A 326 -12.98 -17.85 -3.06
N VAL A 327 -12.14 -18.73 -3.61
CA VAL A 327 -11.81 -18.80 -5.03
C VAL A 327 -12.71 -19.84 -5.71
N TYR A 328 -13.26 -19.46 -6.86
CA TYR A 328 -14.01 -20.37 -7.71
C TYR A 328 -13.54 -20.29 -9.16
N LYS A 329 -13.73 -21.39 -9.88
CA LYS A 329 -13.52 -21.50 -11.31
C LYS A 329 -14.62 -22.33 -11.95
N ASP A 330 -15.12 -21.88 -13.10
CA ASP A 330 -16.21 -22.54 -13.84
C ASP A 330 -17.45 -22.80 -12.94
N ALA A 331 -17.75 -21.84 -12.07
CA ALA A 331 -18.80 -21.90 -11.04
C ALA A 331 -18.61 -23.00 -9.98
N VAL A 332 -17.39 -23.52 -9.81
CA VAL A 332 -17.02 -24.51 -8.78
C VAL A 332 -16.01 -23.89 -7.80
N PHE A 333 -16.34 -23.92 -6.50
CA PHE A 333 -15.39 -23.55 -5.45
C PHE A 333 -14.19 -24.49 -5.45
N CYS A 334 -12.98 -23.94 -5.50
CA CYS A 334 -11.75 -24.72 -5.66
C CYS A 334 -10.74 -24.48 -4.53
N ALA A 335 -10.69 -23.28 -3.96
CA ALA A 335 -9.80 -22.95 -2.85
C ALA A 335 -10.41 -21.86 -1.96
N LEU A 336 -10.00 -21.78 -0.70
CA LEU A 336 -10.29 -20.64 0.17
C LEU A 336 -9.20 -20.44 1.22
N PHE A 337 -9.06 -19.23 1.74
CA PHE A 337 -8.35 -18.99 2.99
C PHE A 337 -9.21 -18.22 3.97
N ILE A 338 -8.87 -18.36 5.25
CA ILE A 338 -9.57 -17.69 6.35
C ILE A 338 -8.59 -17.04 7.30
N LEU A 339 -9.02 -15.92 7.88
CA LEU A 339 -8.32 -15.24 8.97
C LEU A 339 -8.97 -15.65 10.29
N VAL A 340 -8.17 -16.18 11.20
CA VAL A 340 -8.63 -16.70 12.50
C VAL A 340 -8.00 -15.91 13.63
N GLU A 341 -8.84 -15.34 14.48
CA GLU A 341 -8.42 -14.79 15.77
C GLU A 341 -8.57 -15.89 16.82
N ASP A 342 -7.46 -16.29 17.45
CA ASP A 342 -7.44 -17.24 18.55
C ASP A 342 -6.71 -16.60 19.74
N PRO A 343 -7.39 -16.38 20.89
CA PRO A 343 -6.76 -15.84 22.07
C PRO A 343 -5.55 -16.65 22.58
N ASN A 344 -5.48 -17.94 22.25
CA ASN A 344 -4.40 -18.85 22.70
C ASN A 344 -3.31 -19.09 21.65
N ASN A 345 -3.59 -18.83 20.36
CA ASN A 345 -2.68 -19.13 19.25
C ASN A 345 -2.43 -17.91 18.34
N ASP A 346 -2.71 -16.71 18.87
CA ASP A 346 -2.67 -15.44 18.16
C ASP A 346 -3.43 -15.46 16.82
N ARG A 347 -3.29 -14.37 16.07
CA ARG A 347 -3.88 -14.23 14.74
C ARG A 347 -3.12 -15.09 13.75
N HIS A 348 -3.83 -15.95 13.03
CA HIS A 348 -3.21 -16.83 12.02
C HIS A 348 -4.12 -17.07 10.82
N VAL A 349 -3.52 -17.48 9.71
CA VAL A 349 -4.20 -17.73 8.43
C VAL A 349 -4.26 -19.24 8.19
N LEU A 350 -5.42 -19.74 7.76
CA LEU A 350 -5.59 -21.13 7.35
C LEU A 350 -5.99 -21.20 5.87
N TYR A 351 -5.37 -22.12 5.14
CA TYR A 351 -5.56 -22.29 3.70
C TYR A 351 -6.20 -23.64 3.39
N PHE A 352 -7.15 -23.65 2.45
CA PHE A 352 -7.90 -24.83 2.08
C PHE A 352 -8.00 -24.98 0.57
N VAL A 353 -7.87 -26.21 0.09
CA VAL A 353 -8.09 -26.58 -1.32
C VAL A 353 -9.06 -27.74 -1.41
N LYS A 354 -9.78 -27.81 -2.53
CA LYS A 354 -10.80 -28.84 -2.77
C LYS A 354 -10.29 -29.92 -3.72
N ASN A 355 -9.67 -30.96 -3.17
CA ASN A 355 -9.19 -32.12 -3.92
C ASN A 355 -10.23 -33.25 -3.89
N ASP A 356 -10.57 -33.84 -5.03
CA ASP A 356 -11.51 -34.98 -5.13
C ASP A 356 -12.83 -34.77 -4.38
N LYS A 357 -13.41 -33.57 -4.48
CA LYS A 357 -14.64 -33.14 -3.78
C LYS A 357 -14.53 -33.07 -2.25
N LYS A 358 -13.31 -33.06 -1.70
CA LYS A 358 -13.06 -32.89 -0.26
C LYS A 358 -12.18 -31.69 -0.01
N TRP A 359 -12.55 -30.91 1.00
CA TRP A 359 -11.73 -29.82 1.50
C TRP A 359 -10.59 -30.36 2.36
N LYS A 360 -9.40 -29.80 2.18
CA LYS A 360 -8.21 -30.14 2.95
C LYS A 360 -7.49 -28.86 3.36
N ASN A 361 -7.14 -28.75 4.64
CA ASN A 361 -6.21 -27.73 5.13
C ASN A 361 -4.80 -28.02 4.59
N VAL A 362 -4.17 -27.03 3.99
CA VAL A 362 -2.88 -27.13 3.30
C VAL A 362 -1.99 -25.93 3.63
N SER A 363 -0.71 -26.01 3.28
CA SER A 363 0.18 -24.86 3.34
C SER A 363 -0.19 -23.76 2.33
N LYS A 364 0.25 -22.52 2.57
CA LYS A 364 0.15 -21.41 1.62
C LYS A 364 0.71 -21.76 0.23
N GLU A 365 1.84 -22.46 0.21
CA GLU A 365 2.49 -22.90 -1.02
C GLU A 365 1.65 -23.92 -1.80
N GLU A 366 1.05 -24.90 -1.12
CA GLU A 366 0.11 -25.83 -1.72
C GLU A 366 -1.16 -25.10 -2.23
N TYR A 367 -1.64 -24.09 -1.51
CA TYR A 367 -2.81 -23.29 -1.89
C TYR A 367 -2.59 -22.54 -3.20
N TYR A 368 -1.54 -21.73 -3.29
CA TYR A 368 -1.24 -21.01 -4.53
C TYR A 368 -0.84 -21.96 -5.66
N GLY A 369 -0.06 -23.01 -5.37
CA GLY A 369 0.27 -24.03 -6.37
C GLY A 369 -0.97 -24.75 -6.92
N TYR A 370 -2.00 -24.97 -6.09
CA TYR A 370 -3.27 -25.54 -6.54
C TYR A 370 -4.02 -24.57 -7.46
N ILE A 371 -4.17 -23.30 -7.07
CA ILE A 371 -4.81 -22.27 -7.92
C ILE A 371 -4.09 -22.14 -9.26
N THR A 372 -2.75 -22.22 -9.27
CA THR A 372 -1.96 -22.20 -10.50
C THR A 372 -2.31 -23.37 -11.42
N LYS A 373 -2.34 -24.60 -10.89
CA LYS A 373 -2.69 -25.81 -11.65
C LYS A 373 -4.12 -25.78 -12.17
N GLU A 374 -5.07 -25.36 -11.34
CA GLU A 374 -6.48 -25.21 -11.76
C GLU A 374 -6.63 -24.23 -12.92
N ASN A 375 -5.68 -23.30 -13.08
CA ASN A 375 -5.62 -22.37 -14.19
C ASN A 375 -4.77 -22.82 -15.38
N GLY A 376 -4.40 -24.11 -15.43
CA GLY A 376 -3.66 -24.70 -16.55
C GLY A 376 -2.20 -24.29 -16.60
N LEU A 377 -1.66 -23.80 -15.49
CA LEU A 377 -0.28 -23.36 -15.35
C LEU A 377 0.49 -24.33 -14.45
N GLU A 378 1.77 -24.50 -14.73
CA GLU A 378 2.65 -25.30 -13.88
C GLU A 378 3.15 -24.45 -12.72
N PRO A 379 3.09 -24.92 -11.46
CA PRO A 379 3.74 -24.25 -10.36
C PRO A 379 5.24 -24.22 -10.64
N LEU A 380 5.79 -23.03 -10.79
CA LEU A 380 7.21 -22.89 -11.07
C LEU A 380 8.02 -23.33 -9.81
N GLY A 381 9.25 -23.79 -10.01
CA GLY A 381 10.13 -24.27 -8.93
C GLY A 381 10.59 -23.17 -7.97
N ASN A 382 11.18 -23.54 -6.84
CA ASN A 382 11.69 -22.57 -5.86
C ASN A 382 13.02 -21.96 -6.32
N ILE A 383 13.16 -20.64 -6.14
CA ILE A 383 14.44 -19.94 -6.21
C ILE A 383 15.03 -19.91 -4.80
N GLU A 384 16.28 -20.34 -4.64
CA GLU A 384 16.97 -20.29 -3.35
C GLU A 384 17.40 -18.85 -3.02
N ASN A 385 17.10 -18.40 -1.80
CA ASN A 385 17.49 -17.08 -1.27
C ASN A 385 17.18 -15.90 -2.21
N PRO A 386 15.93 -15.74 -2.69
CA PRO A 386 15.58 -14.62 -3.54
C PRO A 386 15.75 -13.32 -2.77
N LYS A 387 16.25 -12.28 -3.46
CA LYS A 387 16.40 -10.93 -2.88
C LYS A 387 15.88 -9.88 -3.84
N VAL A 388 15.26 -8.85 -3.28
CA VAL A 388 14.97 -7.61 -4.00
C VAL A 388 15.86 -6.54 -3.41
N VAL A 389 17.01 -6.33 -4.02
CA VAL A 389 18.03 -5.39 -3.52
C VAL A 389 17.59 -3.97 -3.79
N MET A 390 17.69 -3.11 -2.78
CA MET A 390 17.34 -1.69 -2.88
C MET A 390 18.56 -0.82 -3.22
N SER A 391 18.33 0.26 -3.96
CA SER A 391 19.30 1.32 -4.26
C SER A 391 18.57 2.65 -4.42
N SER A 392 19.25 3.68 -4.95
CA SER A 392 18.63 4.94 -5.33
C SER A 392 19.39 5.65 -6.45
N PHE A 393 18.82 6.73 -7.00
CA PHE A 393 19.56 7.70 -7.81
C PHE A 393 19.01 9.12 -7.58
N THR A 394 19.74 10.14 -8.01
CA THR A 394 19.24 11.52 -7.99
C THR A 394 18.67 11.91 -9.35
N ASN A 395 17.39 12.26 -9.39
CA ASN A 395 16.73 12.61 -10.65
C ASN A 395 17.07 14.03 -11.14
N LYS A 396 16.48 14.41 -12.28
CA LYS A 396 16.67 15.72 -12.91
C LYS A 396 16.31 16.91 -12.01
N GLN A 397 15.36 16.71 -11.08
CA GLN A 397 14.90 17.74 -10.13
C GLN A 397 15.73 17.75 -8.83
N GLY A 398 16.70 16.85 -8.69
CA GLY A 398 17.51 16.72 -7.48
C GLY A 398 16.90 15.84 -6.40
N LEU A 399 15.80 15.14 -6.70
CA LEU A 399 15.13 14.24 -5.76
C LEU A 399 15.80 12.87 -5.75
N ARG A 400 15.91 12.27 -4.56
CA ARG A 400 16.32 10.87 -4.41
C ARG A 400 15.17 9.93 -4.77
N ILE A 401 15.38 9.11 -5.79
CA ILE A 401 14.44 8.10 -6.27
C ILE A 401 14.86 6.73 -5.75
N ALA A 402 13.98 6.03 -5.04
CA ALA A 402 14.23 4.68 -4.54
C ALA A 402 14.07 3.65 -5.66
N THR A 403 15.01 2.71 -5.76
CA THR A 403 15.06 1.70 -6.82
C THR A 403 15.23 0.29 -6.28
N TYR A 404 14.84 -0.70 -7.08
CA TYR A 404 14.76 -2.11 -6.72
C TYR A 404 15.30 -2.99 -7.85
N ALA A 405 16.03 -4.06 -7.51
CA ALA A 405 16.51 -5.06 -8.45
C ALA A 405 16.41 -6.47 -7.88
N SER A 406 15.83 -7.39 -8.64
CA SER A 406 15.86 -8.83 -8.39
C SER A 406 16.47 -9.54 -9.58
N ARG A 407 17.67 -10.10 -9.38
CA ARG A 407 18.54 -10.61 -10.45
C ARG A 407 18.58 -12.13 -10.42
N VAL A 408 18.71 -12.74 -11.59
CA VAL A 408 18.87 -14.20 -11.78
C VAL A 408 20.19 -14.50 -12.49
N GLU A 409 20.69 -15.72 -12.31
CA GLU A 409 21.84 -16.22 -13.07
C GLU A 409 21.46 -16.40 -14.55
N ASP A 410 22.39 -16.08 -15.46
CA ASP A 410 22.23 -16.23 -16.91
C ASP A 410 20.93 -15.64 -17.48
N ALA A 411 20.59 -14.41 -17.05
CA ALA A 411 19.33 -13.77 -17.41
C ALA A 411 19.13 -13.62 -18.93
N LYS A 412 17.92 -13.98 -19.41
CA LYS A 412 17.46 -13.81 -20.80
C LYS A 412 17.32 -12.33 -21.21
N GLY A 413 17.13 -11.45 -20.24
CA GLY A 413 16.94 -10.02 -20.42
C GLY A 413 16.49 -9.35 -19.13
N ASP A 414 16.24 -8.05 -19.20
CA ASP A 414 15.76 -7.23 -18.09
C ASP A 414 14.32 -6.79 -18.32
N VAL A 415 13.49 -6.86 -17.28
CA VAL A 415 12.14 -6.28 -17.27
C VAL A 415 12.11 -5.14 -16.26
N ILE A 416 11.87 -3.91 -16.73
CA ILE A 416 11.69 -2.74 -15.87
C ILE A 416 10.20 -2.53 -15.61
N LEU A 417 9.80 -2.64 -14.34
CA LEU A 417 8.44 -2.49 -13.85
C LEU A 417 8.17 -1.04 -13.42
N VAL A 418 7.02 -0.51 -13.84
CA VAL A 418 6.61 0.88 -13.61
C VAL A 418 5.21 0.89 -12.98
N HIS A 419 5.12 1.29 -11.71
CA HIS A 419 3.89 1.16 -10.91
C HIS A 419 2.83 2.23 -11.23
N GLY A 420 1.63 2.01 -10.70
CA GLY A 420 0.45 2.85 -10.86
C GLY A 420 0.38 4.06 -9.91
N LEU A 421 -0.70 4.84 -10.07
CA LEU A 421 -1.02 5.97 -9.18
C LEU A 421 -1.30 5.46 -7.76
N LEU A 422 -0.99 6.26 -6.74
CA LEU A 422 -1.15 5.96 -5.31
C LEU A 422 -0.24 4.86 -4.74
N ALA A 423 0.26 3.98 -5.60
CA ALA A 423 1.06 2.82 -5.24
C ALA A 423 2.58 3.12 -5.21
N HIS A 424 3.37 2.06 -5.11
CA HIS A 424 4.82 2.02 -5.20
C HIS A 424 5.25 0.64 -5.72
N PHE A 425 6.54 0.42 -6.02
CA PHE A 425 7.02 -0.83 -6.63
C PHE A 425 6.50 -2.09 -5.93
N LYS A 426 6.67 -2.14 -4.60
CA LYS A 426 6.27 -3.30 -3.80
C LYS A 426 4.74 -3.56 -3.80
N SER A 427 3.91 -2.52 -3.72
CA SER A 427 2.44 -2.68 -3.63
C SER A 427 1.78 -3.13 -4.94
N ASP A 428 2.43 -2.88 -6.08
CA ASP A 428 1.90 -3.30 -7.38
C ASP A 428 2.51 -4.60 -7.90
N PHE A 429 3.74 -4.95 -7.48
CA PHE A 429 4.48 -6.06 -8.10
C PHE A 429 4.94 -7.15 -7.13
N CYS A 430 4.99 -6.88 -5.82
CA CYS A 430 5.26 -7.89 -4.80
C CYS A 430 3.96 -8.46 -4.23
N ALA A 431 4.01 -9.61 -3.56
CA ALA A 431 2.86 -10.15 -2.86
C ALA A 431 2.70 -9.46 -1.50
N SER A 432 1.46 -9.13 -1.11
CA SER A 432 1.16 -8.69 0.24
C SER A 432 1.19 -9.90 1.18
N SER A 433 2.00 -9.85 2.23
CA SER A 433 2.09 -10.93 3.22
C SER A 433 0.81 -10.96 4.03
N THR A 434 -0.07 -11.93 3.72
CA THR A 434 -1.38 -12.04 4.38
C THR A 434 -1.21 -12.28 5.88
N GLU A 435 -0.28 -13.15 6.23
CA GLU A 435 0.08 -13.50 7.60
C GLU A 435 0.58 -12.29 8.37
N TRP A 436 1.62 -11.62 7.87
CA TRP A 436 2.22 -10.48 8.57
C TRP A 436 1.20 -9.35 8.75
N ASN A 437 0.43 -9.01 7.70
CA ASN A 437 -0.57 -7.95 7.80
C ASN A 437 -1.68 -8.32 8.80
N PHE A 438 -2.16 -9.57 8.79
CA PHE A 438 -3.24 -9.99 9.69
C PHE A 438 -2.76 -10.05 11.14
N GLU A 439 -1.56 -10.58 11.38
CA GLU A 439 -0.93 -10.62 12.70
C GLU A 439 -0.90 -9.22 13.35
N HIS A 440 -0.42 -8.23 12.61
CA HIS A 440 -0.14 -6.90 13.16
C HIS A 440 -1.34 -5.93 13.12
N PHE A 441 -2.20 -6.01 12.10
CA PHE A 441 -3.31 -5.06 11.91
C PHE A 441 -4.70 -5.67 12.08
N GLY A 442 -4.83 -7.01 12.14
CA GLY A 442 -6.12 -7.67 12.25
C GLY A 442 -6.92 -7.63 10.95
N SER A 443 -8.24 -7.54 11.07
CA SER A 443 -9.19 -7.64 9.94
C SER A 443 -9.75 -6.26 9.54
N PRO A 444 -10.23 -6.07 8.29
CA PRO A 444 -10.89 -4.84 7.82
C PRO A 444 -12.04 -4.31 8.70
N MET A 445 -12.57 -5.11 9.61
CA MET A 445 -13.64 -4.70 10.51
C MET A 445 -13.31 -5.05 11.95
N PHE A 446 -13.57 -4.11 12.85
CA PHE A 446 -13.53 -4.32 14.30
C PHE A 446 -14.73 -5.17 14.71
N GLN A 447 -14.51 -6.48 14.91
CA GLN A 447 -15.58 -7.42 15.26
C GLN A 447 -15.79 -7.57 16.77
N ASP A 448 -14.79 -7.24 17.60
CA ASP A 448 -14.88 -7.33 19.06
C ASP A 448 -14.66 -5.98 19.73
N LEU A 449 -15.53 -5.65 20.69
CA LEU A 449 -15.36 -4.50 21.58
C LEU A 449 -14.43 -4.83 22.75
N GLY A 450 -14.27 -6.13 23.08
CA GLY A 450 -13.53 -6.56 24.29
C GLY A 450 -12.02 -6.35 24.22
N GLU A 451 -11.44 -6.23 23.03
CA GLU A 451 -9.99 -6.00 22.80
C GLU A 451 -9.63 -4.51 22.67
N GLN A 452 -10.59 -3.59 22.87
CA GLN A 452 -10.39 -2.16 22.64
C GLN A 452 -9.66 -1.42 23.76
N PHE A 453 -9.22 -2.13 24.80
CA PHE A 453 -8.32 -1.56 25.79
C PHE A 453 -6.91 -1.62 25.23
N MET A 454 -6.18 -0.50 25.27
CA MET A 454 -4.73 -0.49 25.05
C MET A 454 -4.06 -1.30 26.18
N ASP A 455 -4.11 -2.62 26.06
CA ASP A 455 -3.35 -3.53 26.88
C ASP A 455 -1.94 -3.68 26.30
N GLU A 456 -1.07 -4.35 27.06
CA GLU A 456 0.32 -4.57 26.67
C GLU A 456 0.42 -5.34 25.33
N LYS A 457 -0.54 -6.23 25.03
CA LYS A 457 -0.56 -7.01 23.78
C LYS A 457 -0.84 -6.10 22.58
N HIS A 458 -1.82 -5.20 22.70
CA HIS A 458 -2.14 -4.23 21.66
C HIS A 458 -0.95 -3.29 21.38
N VAL A 459 -0.34 -2.73 22.43
CA VAL A 459 0.83 -1.84 22.30
C VAL A 459 1.99 -2.57 21.61
N ASN A 460 2.27 -3.82 21.98
CA ASN A 460 3.31 -4.62 21.32
C ASN A 460 3.02 -4.88 19.83
N SER A 461 1.76 -5.11 19.47
CA SER A 461 1.33 -5.24 18.07
C SER A 461 1.56 -3.95 17.28
N LEU A 462 1.25 -2.79 17.87
CA LEU A 462 1.49 -1.48 17.24
C LEU A 462 2.98 -1.22 17.02
N ILE A 463 3.82 -1.55 18.01
CA ILE A 463 5.28 -1.44 17.92
C ILE A 463 5.78 -2.33 16.76
N ALA A 464 5.46 -3.62 16.78
CA ALA A 464 5.91 -4.55 15.75
C ALA A 464 5.41 -4.17 14.34
N GLY A 465 4.18 -3.64 14.24
CA GLY A 465 3.57 -3.22 12.99
C GLY A 465 4.18 -1.96 12.36
N HIS A 466 4.86 -1.11 13.14
CA HIS A 466 5.35 0.20 12.66
C HIS A 466 6.86 0.42 12.82
N ARG A 467 7.55 -0.36 13.64
CA ARG A 467 8.96 -0.11 13.97
C ARG A 467 9.88 -0.01 12.76
N HIS A 468 9.70 -0.92 11.81
CA HIS A 468 10.49 -0.99 10.57
C HIS A 468 10.48 0.31 9.73
N ILE A 469 9.48 1.19 9.89
CA ILE A 469 9.36 2.47 9.17
C ILE A 469 10.53 3.41 9.49
N PHE A 470 11.02 3.36 10.74
CA PHE A 470 11.96 4.33 11.30
C PHE A 470 13.35 3.76 11.57
N GLU A 471 13.49 2.42 11.56
CA GLU A 471 14.73 1.73 11.90
C GLU A 471 15.89 2.02 10.96
N HIS A 472 15.63 2.40 9.71
CA HIS A 472 16.70 2.56 8.71
C HIS A 472 16.58 3.88 7.96
N ALA A 473 17.65 4.69 8.03
CA ALA A 473 17.75 5.93 7.28
C ALA A 473 18.11 5.72 5.79
N ARG A 474 18.94 4.73 5.51
CA ARG A 474 19.40 4.35 4.15
C ARG A 474 19.08 2.89 3.89
N PHE A 475 18.85 2.56 2.62
CA PHE A 475 18.37 1.23 2.20
C PHE A 475 19.26 0.59 1.14
N GLU A 476 20.30 1.27 0.68
CA GLU A 476 21.22 0.80 -0.34
C GLU A 476 21.82 -0.56 0.05
N GLY A 477 21.62 -1.58 -0.78
CA GLY A 477 22.11 -2.95 -0.57
C GLY A 477 21.22 -3.83 0.33
N MET A 478 20.19 -3.27 0.97
CA MET A 478 19.25 -4.04 1.80
C MET A 478 18.25 -4.81 0.95
N ASP A 479 17.69 -5.87 1.51
CA ASP A 479 16.54 -6.55 0.92
C ASP A 479 15.25 -5.76 1.19
N ALA A 480 14.43 -5.57 0.17
CA ALA A 480 13.19 -4.81 0.24
C ALA A 480 12.19 -5.41 1.24
N PHE A 481 12.26 -6.71 1.50
CA PHE A 481 11.38 -7.39 2.46
C PHE A 481 11.86 -7.29 3.91
N GLU A 482 13.15 -7.00 4.15
CA GLU A 482 13.63 -6.61 5.48
C GLU A 482 13.12 -5.21 5.85
N VAL A 483 13.08 -4.31 4.86
CA VAL A 483 12.59 -2.93 5.02
C VAL A 483 11.06 -2.84 5.07
N ALA A 484 10.37 -3.74 4.39
CA ALA A 484 8.91 -3.76 4.31
C ALA A 484 8.37 -5.19 4.47
N PRO A 485 8.38 -5.75 5.69
CA PRO A 485 7.99 -7.14 5.97
C PRO A 485 6.52 -7.46 5.66
N ARG A 486 5.72 -6.42 5.43
CA ARG A 486 4.34 -6.52 4.94
C ARG A 486 4.21 -7.04 3.50
N TYR A 487 5.33 -7.13 2.79
CA TYR A 487 5.42 -7.71 1.45
C TYR A 487 6.32 -8.93 1.47
N GLU A 488 6.16 -9.79 0.46
CA GLU A 488 6.99 -10.98 0.28
C GLU A 488 7.28 -11.23 -1.20
N TYR A 489 8.37 -11.97 -1.45
CA TYR A 489 8.78 -12.38 -2.79
C TYR A 489 7.85 -13.44 -3.38
N ARG A 490 7.39 -14.39 -2.56
CA ARG A 490 6.62 -15.55 -3.00
C ARG A 490 5.28 -15.13 -3.58
N HIS A 491 4.88 -15.79 -4.67
CA HIS A 491 3.63 -15.56 -5.40
C HIS A 491 3.51 -14.17 -6.06
N SER A 492 4.62 -13.44 -6.16
CA SER A 492 4.67 -12.11 -6.76
C SER A 492 4.89 -12.14 -8.28
N LEU A 493 4.63 -11.01 -8.95
CA LEU A 493 5.03 -10.82 -10.35
C LEU A 493 6.56 -10.84 -10.51
N VAL A 494 7.29 -10.32 -9.51
CA VAL A 494 8.77 -10.34 -9.50
C VAL A 494 9.27 -11.79 -9.53
N GLU A 495 8.73 -12.65 -8.67
CA GLU A 495 9.07 -14.08 -8.66
C GLU A 495 8.74 -14.73 -10.00
N TYR A 496 7.55 -14.47 -10.54
CA TYR A 496 7.12 -15.04 -11.81
C TYR A 496 8.12 -14.73 -12.93
N LEU A 497 8.53 -13.46 -13.07
CA LEU A 497 9.49 -13.03 -14.10
C LEU A 497 10.89 -13.58 -13.88
N ASN A 498 11.37 -13.64 -12.63
CA ASN A 498 12.66 -14.28 -12.32
C ASN A 498 12.65 -15.76 -12.70
N ARG A 499 11.55 -16.48 -12.42
CA ARG A 499 11.42 -17.90 -12.78
C ARG A 499 11.33 -18.12 -14.30
N LEU A 500 10.89 -17.12 -15.07
CA LEU A 500 11.02 -17.13 -16.54
C LEU A 500 12.43 -16.84 -17.04
N GLY A 501 13.38 -16.50 -16.14
CA GLY A 501 14.78 -16.23 -16.45
C GLY A 501 15.10 -14.76 -16.70
N TYR A 502 14.28 -13.82 -16.22
CA TYR A 502 14.52 -12.38 -16.41
C TYR A 502 14.99 -11.71 -15.13
N ASN A 503 15.90 -10.74 -15.26
CA ASN A 503 16.12 -9.77 -14.19
C ASN A 503 14.91 -8.85 -14.11
N VAL A 504 14.56 -8.43 -12.90
CA VAL A 504 13.47 -7.49 -12.65
C VAL A 504 14.03 -6.25 -12.00
N TYR A 505 13.69 -5.09 -12.56
CA TYR A 505 14.06 -3.79 -12.03
C TYR A 505 12.81 -2.95 -11.83
N GLY A 506 12.88 -1.97 -10.93
CA GLY A 506 11.82 -0.97 -10.80
C GLY A 506 12.22 0.14 -9.85
N TYR A 507 11.35 1.13 -9.71
CA TYR A 507 11.57 2.28 -8.85
C TYR A 507 10.24 2.80 -8.32
N ASP A 508 10.29 3.57 -7.24
CA ASP A 508 9.13 4.33 -6.77
C ASP A 508 9.13 5.69 -7.49
N HIS A 509 8.02 6.07 -8.12
CA HIS A 509 7.87 7.37 -8.75
C HIS A 509 8.21 8.50 -7.78
N GLN A 510 8.67 9.64 -8.27
CA GLN A 510 8.82 10.81 -7.41
C GLN A 510 7.51 11.14 -6.68
N SER A 511 7.64 11.56 -5.42
CA SER A 511 6.52 11.74 -4.49
C SER A 511 5.68 10.49 -4.17
N HIS A 512 6.14 9.29 -4.52
CA HIS A 512 5.52 8.01 -4.17
C HIS A 512 6.48 7.13 -3.36
N GLY A 513 5.93 6.17 -2.61
CA GLY A 513 6.73 5.13 -1.98
C GLY A 513 7.81 5.69 -1.06
N LEU A 514 9.04 5.21 -1.26
CA LEU A 514 10.24 5.65 -0.55
C LEU A 514 11.05 6.71 -1.31
N SER A 515 10.55 7.21 -2.45
CA SER A 515 11.16 8.31 -3.19
C SER A 515 10.83 9.65 -2.54
N GLU A 516 11.74 10.60 -2.66
CA GLU A 516 11.52 11.96 -2.18
C GLU A 516 10.40 12.64 -2.97
N SER A 517 9.73 13.56 -2.29
CA SER A 517 8.62 14.32 -2.85
C SER A 517 9.07 15.71 -3.28
N VAL A 518 8.55 16.18 -4.42
CA VAL A 518 8.78 17.55 -4.89
C VAL A 518 8.23 18.58 -3.88
N LYS A 519 7.14 18.22 -3.20
CA LYS A 519 6.47 19.02 -2.16
C LYS A 519 6.09 18.14 -0.98
N THR A 520 5.49 18.74 0.05
CA THR A 520 4.95 18.00 1.21
C THR A 520 3.86 16.99 0.84
N PHE A 521 3.18 17.16 -0.30
CA PHE A 521 2.12 16.28 -0.78
C PHE A 521 2.67 15.02 -1.45
N LYS A 522 2.10 13.86 -1.09
CA LYS A 522 2.27 12.61 -1.84
C LYS A 522 1.64 12.69 -3.23
N CYS A 523 2.13 11.86 -4.13
CA CYS A 523 1.66 11.71 -5.51
C CYS A 523 1.65 13.02 -6.32
N HIS A 524 2.38 14.05 -5.87
CA HIS A 524 2.42 15.35 -6.54
C HIS A 524 3.61 15.45 -7.49
N VAL A 525 3.37 15.99 -8.69
CA VAL A 525 4.42 16.34 -9.66
C VAL A 525 4.20 17.70 -10.27
N GLU A 526 5.30 18.34 -10.67
CA GLU A 526 5.24 19.63 -11.34
C GLU A 526 4.78 19.47 -12.79
N GLU A 527 5.33 18.51 -13.51
CA GLU A 527 4.90 18.14 -14.85
C GLU A 527 4.80 16.61 -14.99
N PHE A 528 3.88 16.12 -15.82
CA PHE A 528 3.78 14.68 -16.06
C PHE A 528 5.05 14.12 -16.74
N SER A 529 5.75 14.94 -17.52
CA SER A 529 7.02 14.59 -18.16
C SER A 529 8.15 14.31 -17.16
N ASP A 530 8.04 14.75 -15.91
CA ASP A 530 9.03 14.44 -14.88
C ASP A 530 9.10 12.92 -14.65
N TYR A 531 7.95 12.22 -14.57
CA TYR A 531 7.93 10.75 -14.50
C TYR A 531 8.57 10.09 -15.72
N ILE A 532 8.42 10.72 -16.89
CA ILE A 532 8.99 10.22 -18.14
C ILE A 532 10.51 10.32 -18.10
N TYR A 533 11.04 11.45 -17.64
CA TYR A 533 12.47 11.65 -17.47
C TYR A 533 13.06 10.72 -16.40
N ASP A 534 12.37 10.50 -15.30
CA ASP A 534 12.78 9.52 -14.27
C ASP A 534 12.93 8.11 -14.87
N LEU A 535 11.95 7.65 -15.67
CA LEU A 535 12.02 6.35 -16.34
C LEU A 535 13.18 6.28 -17.33
N LEU A 536 13.38 7.31 -18.15
CA LEU A 536 14.47 7.36 -19.14
C LEU A 536 15.85 7.32 -18.48
N GLN A 537 16.01 8.03 -17.35
CA GLN A 537 17.24 7.97 -16.55
C GLN A 537 17.44 6.58 -15.93
N PHE A 538 16.40 6.02 -15.31
CA PHE A 538 16.50 4.70 -14.69
C PHE A 538 16.80 3.60 -15.72
N PHE A 539 16.16 3.66 -16.88
CA PHE A 539 16.46 2.80 -18.02
C PHE A 539 17.96 2.89 -18.40
N SER A 540 18.52 4.09 -18.51
CA SER A 540 19.94 4.29 -18.81
C SER A 540 20.86 3.69 -17.74
N ILE A 541 20.49 3.79 -16.45
CA ILE A 541 21.23 3.21 -15.34
C ILE A 541 21.24 1.68 -15.42
N VAL A 542 20.08 1.07 -15.65
CA VAL A 542 19.95 -0.39 -15.81
C VAL A 542 20.73 -0.88 -17.03
N LYS A 543 20.58 -0.21 -18.18
CA LYS A 543 21.28 -0.55 -19.42
C LYS A 543 22.81 -0.46 -19.31
N ARG A 544 23.34 0.38 -18.40
CA ARG A 544 24.78 0.52 -18.13
C ARG A 544 25.29 -0.35 -16.98
N ASP A 545 24.45 -1.22 -16.42
CA ASP A 545 24.74 -2.02 -15.23
C ASP A 545 25.23 -1.18 -14.04
N LYS A 546 24.58 -0.03 -13.83
CA LYS A 546 24.91 0.96 -12.79
C LYS A 546 23.90 1.03 -11.64
N PHE A 547 23.04 0.02 -11.51
CA PHE A 547 22.01 -0.03 -10.48
C PHE A 547 22.55 0.17 -9.05
N ASP A 548 23.68 -0.46 -8.72
CA ASP A 548 24.26 -0.42 -7.38
C ASP A 548 25.00 0.92 -7.08
N ASP A 549 25.09 1.84 -8.06
CA ASP A 549 25.73 3.16 -7.91
C ASP A 549 24.70 4.24 -7.56
N SER A 550 24.51 4.49 -6.26
CA SER A 550 23.56 5.49 -5.78
C SER A 550 23.97 6.95 -6.04
N SER A 551 25.14 7.18 -6.65
CA SER A 551 25.63 8.52 -7.00
C SER A 551 25.22 8.97 -8.39
N GLU A 552 24.52 8.11 -9.15
CA GLU A 552 24.02 8.40 -10.50
C GLU A 552 23.10 9.65 -10.50
N LYS A 553 23.36 10.55 -11.45
CA LYS A 553 22.66 11.83 -11.64
C LYS A 553 22.17 11.98 -13.06
N TRP A 554 21.20 12.86 -13.26
CA TRP A 554 20.67 13.17 -14.58
C TRP A 554 21.78 13.56 -15.55
N ASN A 555 21.88 12.86 -16.66
CA ASN A 555 22.78 13.17 -17.76
C ASN A 555 22.10 12.83 -19.09
N GLN A 556 21.85 13.86 -19.89
CA GLN A 556 21.12 13.75 -21.14
C GLN A 556 21.85 12.92 -22.20
N ASP A 557 23.18 13.05 -22.28
CA ASP A 557 23.99 12.33 -23.26
C ASP A 557 24.00 10.83 -22.96
N LEU A 558 24.05 10.47 -21.67
CA LEU A 558 23.89 9.09 -21.23
C LEU A 558 22.50 8.51 -21.48
N ILE A 559 21.49 9.31 -21.83
CA ILE A 559 20.15 8.80 -22.11
C ILE A 559 19.97 8.62 -23.63
N TYR A 560 20.29 9.67 -24.40
CA TYR A 560 19.96 9.71 -25.83
C TYR A 560 21.12 9.41 -26.78
N GLU A 561 22.35 9.33 -26.28
CA GLU A 561 23.54 9.06 -27.10
C GLU A 561 24.22 7.71 -26.76
N GLN A 562 23.44 6.73 -26.29
CA GLN A 562 23.97 5.39 -26.02
C GLN A 562 23.92 4.48 -27.24
N GLY A 563 25.07 3.89 -27.56
CA GLY A 563 25.17 2.79 -28.52
C GLY A 563 24.29 1.58 -28.16
N GLN A 564 24.18 0.65 -29.11
CA GLN A 564 23.48 -0.60 -28.88
C GLN A 564 24.26 -1.47 -27.89
N VAL A 565 23.54 -2.03 -26.92
CA VAL A 565 24.03 -3.05 -26.00
C VAL A 565 23.32 -4.34 -26.37
N ASP A 566 24.05 -5.46 -26.36
CA ASP A 566 23.52 -6.79 -26.68
C ASP A 566 22.75 -7.38 -25.48
N LYS A 567 21.79 -6.61 -24.96
CA LYS A 567 20.94 -6.96 -23.81
C LYS A 567 19.49 -6.65 -24.16
N LYS A 568 18.61 -7.64 -24.03
CA LYS A 568 17.16 -7.47 -24.25
C LYS A 568 16.55 -6.75 -23.05
N ILE A 569 15.83 -5.65 -23.27
CA ILE A 569 15.18 -4.88 -22.19
C ILE A 569 13.71 -4.61 -22.52
N PHE A 570 12.83 -4.93 -21.57
CA PHE A 570 11.38 -4.79 -21.66
C PHE A 570 10.86 -3.76 -20.66
N LEU A 571 9.79 -3.06 -21.02
CA LEU A 571 9.04 -2.22 -20.08
C LEU A 571 7.69 -2.86 -19.78
N LEU A 572 7.36 -2.97 -18.49
CA LEU A 572 6.03 -3.37 -18.03
C LEU A 572 5.46 -2.28 -17.12
N GLY A 573 4.30 -1.74 -17.49
CA GLY A 573 3.65 -0.66 -16.77
C GLY A 573 2.25 -1.07 -16.31
N HIS A 574 1.95 -0.84 -15.03
CA HIS A 574 0.62 -1.04 -14.46
C HIS A 574 -0.09 0.31 -14.28
N SER A 575 -1.37 0.41 -14.67
CA SER A 575 -2.17 1.62 -14.42
C SER A 575 -1.50 2.89 -14.98
N MET A 576 -1.25 3.92 -14.17
CA MET A 576 -0.47 5.11 -14.55
C MET A 576 0.89 4.77 -15.18
N GLY A 577 1.55 3.71 -14.70
CA GLY A 577 2.80 3.22 -15.28
C GLY A 577 2.69 2.80 -16.74
N GLY A 578 1.54 2.26 -17.16
CA GLY A 578 1.26 1.94 -18.56
C GLY A 578 1.22 3.19 -19.46
N ASN A 579 0.82 4.34 -18.92
CA ASN A 579 0.87 5.62 -19.62
C ASN A 579 2.33 6.12 -19.70
N ILE A 580 3.05 6.08 -18.58
CA ILE A 580 4.44 6.51 -18.46
C ILE A 580 5.34 5.78 -19.45
N ILE A 581 5.26 4.45 -19.55
CA ILE A 581 6.11 3.68 -20.47
C ILE A 581 5.86 4.04 -21.94
N ILE A 582 4.60 4.27 -22.33
CA ILE A 582 4.26 4.63 -23.72
C ILE A 582 4.79 6.02 -24.04
N GLN A 583 4.59 6.99 -23.15
CA GLN A 583 5.11 8.33 -23.36
C GLN A 583 6.64 8.40 -23.29
N ALA A 584 7.31 7.55 -22.51
CA ALA A 584 8.77 7.44 -22.51
C ALA A 584 9.32 6.95 -23.85
N ILE A 585 8.65 6.00 -24.50
CA ILE A 585 9.00 5.58 -25.87
C ILE A 585 8.86 6.77 -26.82
N GLN A 586 7.72 7.48 -26.76
CA GLN A 586 7.44 8.62 -27.63
C GLN A 586 8.47 9.76 -27.43
N GLU A 587 8.87 10.06 -26.19
CA GLU A 587 9.87 11.08 -25.87
C GLU A 587 11.30 10.63 -26.21
N PHE A 588 11.63 9.34 -26.06
CA PHE A 588 12.93 8.81 -26.47
C PHE A 588 13.14 8.97 -27.98
N TYR A 589 12.20 8.49 -28.80
CA TYR A 589 12.33 8.53 -30.27
C TYR A 589 12.13 9.93 -30.86
N LYS A 590 11.65 10.89 -30.07
CA LYS A 590 11.69 12.32 -30.42
C LYS A 590 13.10 12.89 -30.40
N SER A 591 13.93 12.42 -29.46
CA SER A 591 15.19 13.09 -29.06
C SER A 591 16.43 12.29 -29.45
N ALA A 592 16.33 10.96 -29.46
CA ALA A 592 17.42 10.05 -29.81
C ALA A 592 17.65 10.00 -31.33
N ARG A 593 18.88 9.63 -31.72
CA ARG A 593 19.19 9.30 -33.12
C ARG A 593 18.47 8.00 -33.51
N MET A 594 18.00 7.90 -34.76
CA MET A 594 17.18 6.77 -35.22
C MET A 594 17.86 5.39 -35.11
N GLU A 595 19.18 5.34 -35.02
CA GLU A 595 19.96 4.10 -34.86
C GLU A 595 19.91 3.51 -33.43
N TYR A 596 19.49 4.28 -32.44
CA TYR A 596 19.45 3.84 -31.05
C TYR A 596 18.14 3.14 -30.72
N LYS A 597 18.26 1.92 -30.20
CA LYS A 597 17.14 1.12 -29.71
C LYS A 597 16.88 1.44 -28.24
N PHE A 598 15.64 1.79 -27.94
CA PHE A 598 15.18 2.00 -26.57
C PHE A 598 14.83 0.68 -25.92
N VAL A 599 13.83 -0.05 -26.42
CA VAL A 599 13.30 -1.27 -25.78
C VAL A 599 13.04 -2.38 -26.79
N ASP A 600 12.97 -3.61 -26.31
CA ASP A 600 12.65 -4.81 -27.07
C ASP A 600 11.16 -5.12 -27.11
N GLY A 601 10.43 -4.76 -26.05
CA GLY A 601 8.99 -4.98 -25.98
C GLY A 601 8.32 -4.19 -24.85
N VAL A 602 7.02 -4.01 -24.98
CA VAL A 602 6.20 -3.18 -24.10
C VAL A 602 4.98 -3.94 -23.63
N ILE A 603 4.75 -3.94 -22.32
CA ILE A 603 3.64 -4.63 -21.68
C ILE A 603 2.87 -3.61 -20.83
N GLY A 604 1.60 -3.38 -21.16
CA GLY A 604 0.69 -2.54 -20.38
C GLY A 604 -0.36 -3.40 -19.70
N ILE A 605 -0.45 -3.34 -18.37
CA ILE A 605 -1.48 -4.02 -17.58
C ILE A 605 -2.39 -2.96 -16.95
N SER A 606 -3.68 -3.03 -17.24
CA SER A 606 -4.68 -2.06 -16.77
C SER A 606 -4.30 -0.60 -17.08
N SER A 607 -3.67 -0.35 -18.23
CA SER A 607 -3.01 0.93 -18.55
C SER A 607 -3.96 2.14 -18.51
N MET A 608 -3.54 3.19 -17.82
CA MET A 608 -4.26 4.47 -17.69
C MET A 608 -4.14 5.31 -18.99
N LEU A 609 -4.80 4.87 -20.05
CA LEU A 609 -4.82 5.57 -21.35
C LEU A 609 -6.12 6.34 -21.59
N ASN A 610 -7.11 6.20 -20.70
CA ASN A 610 -8.36 6.96 -20.71
C ASN A 610 -8.98 6.98 -19.30
N LEU A 611 -9.44 8.15 -18.85
CA LEU A 611 -10.09 8.39 -17.55
C LEU A 611 -11.52 8.94 -17.70
N ASP A 612 -12.15 8.81 -18.86
CA ASP A 612 -13.48 9.40 -19.12
C ASP A 612 -14.62 8.67 -18.38
N ASN A 613 -14.36 7.47 -17.83
CA ASN A 613 -15.24 6.80 -16.87
C ASN A 613 -15.53 7.66 -15.64
N HIS A 614 -14.59 8.54 -15.23
CA HIS A 614 -14.79 9.51 -14.14
C HIS A 614 -15.61 10.75 -14.55
N ALA A 615 -15.90 10.91 -15.85
CA ALA A 615 -16.74 11.97 -16.40
C ALA A 615 -18.14 11.45 -16.76
N ASP A 616 -18.75 10.69 -15.86
CA ASP A 616 -20.04 10.01 -16.01
C ASP A 616 -21.25 10.97 -16.09
N THR A 617 -21.15 12.16 -15.50
CA THR A 617 -22.22 13.17 -15.52
C THR A 617 -21.97 14.31 -16.50
N ILE A 618 -23.07 14.91 -17.00
CA ILE A 618 -23.03 16.09 -17.89
C ILE A 618 -22.26 17.25 -17.22
N TRP A 619 -22.40 17.41 -15.90
CA TRP A 619 -21.68 18.44 -15.12
C TRP A 619 -20.17 18.18 -15.06
N LYS A 620 -19.74 16.93 -14.79
CA LYS A 620 -18.31 16.58 -14.80
C LYS A 620 -17.69 16.77 -16.20
N ARG A 621 -18.41 16.39 -17.26
CA ARG A 621 -17.96 16.62 -18.66
C ARG A 621 -17.85 18.10 -18.99
N ALA A 622 -18.84 18.91 -18.61
CA ALA A 622 -18.83 20.36 -18.81
C ALA A 622 -17.78 21.09 -17.95
N GLY A 623 -17.37 20.50 -16.82
CA GLY A 623 -16.32 21.01 -15.93
C GLY A 623 -14.90 20.74 -16.42
N LYS A 624 -14.67 19.74 -17.29
CA LYS A 624 -13.34 19.34 -17.79
C LYS A 624 -12.52 20.52 -18.38
N PRO A 625 -13.10 21.46 -19.18
CA PRO A 625 -12.38 22.64 -19.67
C PRO A 625 -11.94 23.62 -18.56
N PHE A 626 -12.62 23.63 -17.41
CA PHE A 626 -12.33 24.52 -16.29
C PHE A 626 -11.33 23.92 -15.29
N LEU A 627 -11.10 22.61 -15.33
CA LEU A 627 -10.18 21.92 -14.43
C LEU A 627 -8.75 22.50 -14.51
N GLY A 628 -8.27 22.81 -15.71
CA GLY A 628 -6.97 23.46 -15.89
C GLY A 628 -6.88 24.84 -15.24
N ALA A 629 -7.97 25.63 -15.26
CA ALA A 629 -8.01 26.93 -14.60
C ALA A 629 -8.02 26.80 -13.07
N VAL A 630 -8.73 25.81 -12.52
CA VAL A 630 -8.71 25.51 -11.07
C VAL A 630 -7.34 25.01 -10.64
N ALA A 631 -6.75 24.07 -11.40
CA ALA A 631 -5.40 23.57 -11.15
C ALA A 631 -4.34 24.68 -11.25
N TRP A 632 -4.53 25.69 -12.10
CA TRP A 632 -3.65 26.86 -12.15
C TRP A 632 -3.85 27.80 -10.95
N ALA A 633 -5.09 28.06 -10.54
CA ALA A 633 -5.40 28.99 -9.45
C ALA A 633 -5.10 28.41 -8.06
N ALA A 634 -5.26 27.09 -7.89
CA ALA A 634 -5.15 26.37 -6.62
C ALA A 634 -4.50 24.98 -6.81
N PRO A 635 -3.26 24.91 -7.31
CA PRO A 635 -2.60 23.66 -7.71
C PRO A 635 -2.42 22.64 -6.58
N GLU A 636 -2.27 23.14 -5.36
CA GLU A 636 -1.99 22.38 -4.14
C GLU A 636 -3.25 22.07 -3.33
N SER A 637 -4.40 22.63 -3.72
CA SER A 637 -5.66 22.27 -3.06
C SER A 637 -5.99 20.81 -3.31
N ILE A 638 -6.47 20.14 -2.25
CA ILE A 638 -6.81 18.72 -2.28
C ILE A 638 -8.05 18.54 -3.17
N TYR A 639 -7.88 17.75 -4.22
CA TYR A 639 -8.96 17.18 -5.00
C TYR A 639 -9.36 15.86 -4.35
N SER A 640 -10.46 15.88 -3.60
CA SER A 640 -11.04 14.66 -3.05
C SER A 640 -11.69 13.88 -4.19
N ILE A 641 -11.07 12.76 -4.58
CA ILE A 641 -11.73 11.77 -5.44
C ILE A 641 -12.68 10.98 -4.54
N LYS A 642 -13.87 11.50 -4.26
CA LYS A 642 -14.84 10.70 -3.50
C LYS A 642 -15.07 9.35 -4.23
N ASP A 643 -15.06 8.25 -3.47
CA ASP A 643 -15.37 6.88 -3.92
C ASP A 643 -14.33 6.09 -4.76
N PHE A 644 -13.03 6.46 -4.85
CA PHE A 644 -12.09 5.69 -5.70
C PHE A 644 -11.80 4.25 -5.20
N MET A 645 -11.68 4.02 -3.88
CA MET A 645 -11.49 2.68 -3.29
C MET A 645 -12.25 2.57 -1.96
N ASN A 646 -12.83 1.39 -1.69
CA ASN A 646 -13.45 1.06 -0.41
C ASN A 646 -12.49 0.16 0.38
N TYR A 647 -11.79 0.74 1.35
CA TYR A 647 -10.72 0.05 2.08
C TYR A 647 -11.19 -1.04 3.05
N GLY A 648 -12.49 -1.09 3.38
CA GLY A 648 -13.09 -2.16 4.18
C GLY A 648 -13.71 -3.29 3.35
N GLU A 649 -13.67 -3.19 2.02
CA GLU A 649 -14.36 -4.12 1.11
C GLU A 649 -13.71 -5.51 1.04
N SER A 650 -12.38 -5.55 1.18
CA SER A 650 -11.58 -6.78 1.09
C SER A 650 -10.32 -6.64 1.94
N PHE A 651 -9.70 -7.79 2.26
CA PHE A 651 -8.43 -7.79 2.99
C PHE A 651 -7.30 -7.13 2.19
N ASP A 652 -7.26 -7.30 0.86
CA ASP A 652 -6.24 -6.65 0.01
C ASP A 652 -6.29 -5.13 0.15
N PHE A 653 -7.47 -4.53 0.02
CA PHE A 653 -7.63 -3.09 0.20
C PHE A 653 -7.28 -2.67 1.63
N PHE A 654 -7.68 -3.43 2.65
CA PHE A 654 -7.28 -3.14 4.03
C PHE A 654 -5.75 -3.15 4.21
N THR A 655 -5.02 -4.07 3.58
CA THR A 655 -3.54 -4.05 3.65
C THR A 655 -2.93 -2.84 2.95
N ARG A 656 -3.57 -2.30 1.89
CA ARG A 656 -3.16 -1.05 1.23
C ARG A 656 -3.44 0.18 2.09
N PHE A 657 -4.54 0.19 2.84
CA PHE A 657 -4.85 1.26 3.79
C PHE A 657 -3.80 1.35 4.90
N ASN A 658 -3.39 0.20 5.44
CA ASN A 658 -2.35 0.10 6.46
C ASN A 658 -0.92 0.20 5.88
N ASP A 659 -0.76 0.50 4.59
CA ASP A 659 0.57 0.72 4.03
C ASP A 659 1.01 2.17 4.30
N PRO A 660 2.12 2.39 5.02
CA PRO A 660 2.59 3.74 5.31
C PRO A 660 2.97 4.53 4.05
N PHE A 661 3.33 3.88 2.95
CA PHE A 661 3.81 4.55 1.75
C PHE A 661 2.80 4.51 0.59
N PHE A 662 1.72 3.77 0.69
CA PHE A 662 0.56 3.91 -0.19
C PHE A 662 -0.15 5.25 0.08
N ASN A 663 -0.68 5.89 -0.96
CA ASN A 663 -1.45 7.13 -0.83
C ASN A 663 -2.94 6.81 -0.80
N THR A 664 -3.61 7.06 0.33
CA THR A 664 -4.97 6.55 0.51
C THR A 664 -6.04 7.36 -0.22
N HIS A 665 -5.87 8.67 -0.51
CA HIS A 665 -6.81 9.41 -1.39
C HIS A 665 -6.54 10.89 -1.73
N LYS A 666 -5.60 11.55 -1.07
CA LYS A 666 -5.43 13.01 -1.21
C LYS A 666 -4.58 13.32 -2.45
N LEU A 667 -5.22 13.48 -3.62
CA LEU A 667 -4.55 14.06 -4.79
C LEU A 667 -4.72 15.57 -4.79
N THR A 668 -3.78 16.29 -5.40
CA THR A 668 -3.98 17.73 -5.65
C THR A 668 -4.73 17.96 -6.97
N TYR A 669 -5.44 19.08 -7.10
CA TYR A 669 -6.07 19.46 -8.38
C TYR A 669 -5.07 19.47 -9.54
N LYS A 670 -3.84 19.93 -9.30
CA LYS A 670 -2.76 19.89 -10.29
C LYS A 670 -2.48 18.47 -10.75
N THR A 671 -2.28 17.54 -9.82
CA THR A 671 -2.01 16.13 -10.12
C THR A 671 -3.13 15.54 -10.96
N PHE A 672 -4.39 15.71 -10.54
CA PHE A 672 -5.53 15.19 -11.28
C PHE A 672 -5.66 15.78 -12.70
N SER A 673 -5.42 17.08 -12.85
CA SER A 673 -5.38 17.76 -14.15
C SER A 673 -4.28 17.20 -15.06
N LEU A 674 -3.09 16.94 -14.52
CA LEU A 674 -1.98 16.34 -15.27
C LEU A 674 -2.29 14.91 -15.70
N LEU A 675 -2.90 14.09 -14.84
CA LEU A 675 -3.35 12.74 -15.19
C LEU A 675 -4.36 12.76 -16.35
N SER A 676 -5.38 13.61 -16.27
CA SER A 676 -6.36 13.74 -17.37
C SER A 676 -5.71 14.23 -18.66
N SER A 677 -4.75 15.15 -18.58
CA SER A 677 -4.06 15.70 -19.75
C SER A 677 -3.13 14.66 -20.38
N SER A 678 -2.44 13.86 -19.57
CA SER A 678 -1.57 12.77 -20.03
C SER A 678 -2.32 11.69 -20.82
N CYS A 679 -3.56 11.37 -20.42
CA CYS A 679 -4.43 10.45 -21.17
C CYS A 679 -4.84 11.01 -22.53
N SER A 680 -4.84 12.33 -22.71
CA SER A 680 -5.09 12.94 -24.02
C SER A 680 -3.81 13.00 -24.86
N GLY A 681 -2.70 13.43 -24.24
CA GLY A 681 -1.40 13.58 -24.88
C GLY A 681 -0.82 12.29 -25.46
N VAL A 682 -1.03 11.16 -24.77
CA VAL A 682 -0.53 9.85 -25.23
C VAL A 682 -1.09 9.41 -26.60
N HIS A 683 -2.27 9.93 -26.99
CA HIS A 683 -2.95 9.63 -28.26
C HIS A 683 -2.74 10.69 -29.35
N GLU A 684 -2.01 11.77 -29.07
CA GLU A 684 -1.75 12.83 -30.05
C GLU A 684 -0.97 12.30 -31.25
N THR A 685 -1.36 12.73 -32.46
CA THR A 685 -0.76 12.28 -33.72
C THR A 685 0.77 12.45 -33.73
N ASP A 686 1.27 13.58 -33.24
CA ASP A 686 2.70 13.88 -33.19
C ASP A 686 3.47 12.95 -32.25
N ASN A 687 2.79 12.37 -31.25
CA ASN A 687 3.38 11.39 -30.34
C ASN A 687 3.27 9.97 -30.91
N ILE A 688 2.13 9.61 -31.52
CA ILE A 688 1.94 8.29 -32.16
C ILE A 688 2.95 8.05 -33.29
N ILE A 689 3.26 9.05 -34.12
CA ILE A 689 4.27 8.94 -35.19
C ILE A 689 5.66 8.57 -34.65
N ARG A 690 5.93 8.85 -33.37
CA ARG A 690 7.21 8.55 -32.70
C ARG A 690 7.22 7.18 -32.04
N TYR A 691 6.08 6.49 -31.96
CA TYR A 691 6.04 5.12 -31.49
C TYR A 691 6.51 4.18 -32.62
N PRO A 692 7.51 3.32 -32.42
CA PRO A 692 8.04 2.52 -33.53
C PRO A 692 7.03 1.51 -34.09
N GLU A 693 6.96 1.39 -35.42
CA GLU A 693 6.00 0.50 -36.12
C GLU A 693 6.20 -1.00 -35.83
N ASN A 694 7.42 -1.41 -35.51
CA ASN A 694 7.78 -2.81 -35.29
C ASN A 694 8.00 -3.16 -33.81
N LEU A 695 7.71 -2.24 -32.88
CA LEU A 695 7.89 -2.51 -31.45
C LEU A 695 6.77 -3.44 -30.96
N PRO A 696 7.08 -4.66 -30.48
CA PRO A 696 6.07 -5.56 -29.93
C PRO A 696 5.37 -4.94 -28.72
N THR A 697 4.05 -4.97 -28.71
CA THR A 697 3.22 -4.38 -27.64
C THR A 697 2.14 -5.36 -27.19
N LEU A 698 2.07 -5.61 -25.89
CA LEU A 698 0.99 -6.35 -25.24
C LEU A 698 0.22 -5.43 -24.30
N LEU A 699 -1.10 -5.40 -24.44
CA LEU A 699 -2.01 -4.72 -23.51
C LEU A 699 -2.95 -5.76 -22.91
N ILE A 700 -3.08 -5.79 -21.57
CA ILE A 700 -3.98 -6.67 -20.82
C ILE A 700 -4.86 -5.80 -19.94
N HIS A 701 -6.19 -5.94 -20.04
CA HIS A 701 -7.11 -5.05 -19.31
C HIS A 701 -8.48 -5.71 -19.07
N SER A 702 -9.15 -5.39 -17.97
CA SER A 702 -10.52 -5.85 -17.71
C SER A 702 -11.59 -4.89 -18.30
N THR A 703 -12.72 -5.41 -18.76
CA THR A 703 -13.71 -4.62 -19.50
C THR A 703 -14.55 -3.69 -18.62
N GLY A 704 -14.66 -3.98 -17.32
CA GLY A 704 -15.41 -3.23 -16.33
C GLY A 704 -14.53 -2.48 -15.32
N ASP A 705 -13.25 -2.26 -15.63
CA ASP A 705 -12.34 -1.49 -14.78
C ASP A 705 -12.91 -0.08 -14.51
N GLU A 706 -13.29 0.17 -13.25
CA GLU A 706 -13.87 1.44 -12.81
C GLU A 706 -12.80 2.52 -12.57
N ILE A 707 -11.52 2.15 -12.52
CA ILE A 707 -10.39 3.08 -12.34
C ILE A 707 -9.92 3.57 -13.69
N CYS A 708 -9.50 2.67 -14.59
CA CYS A 708 -8.99 3.00 -15.92
C CYS A 708 -9.89 2.43 -17.02
N SER A 709 -10.40 3.27 -17.91
CA SER A 709 -11.31 2.82 -18.97
C SER A 709 -10.61 1.94 -20.01
N ILE A 710 -11.17 0.75 -20.27
CA ILE A 710 -10.79 -0.15 -21.37
C ILE A 710 -10.77 0.52 -22.74
N GLN A 711 -11.51 1.63 -22.90
CA GLN A 711 -11.52 2.38 -24.15
C GLN A 711 -10.13 2.91 -24.52
N GLY A 712 -9.30 3.27 -23.53
CA GLY A 712 -7.93 3.72 -23.76
C GLY A 712 -7.06 2.68 -24.48
N PRO A 713 -6.88 1.47 -23.92
CA PRO A 713 -6.22 0.36 -24.60
C PRO A 713 -6.83 -0.02 -25.96
N ARG A 714 -8.17 -0.02 -26.08
CA ARG A 714 -8.85 -0.30 -27.36
C ARG A 714 -8.50 0.74 -28.43
N ASP A 715 -8.53 2.03 -28.08
CA ASP A 715 -8.16 3.10 -29.00
C ASP A 715 -6.68 2.99 -29.38
N MET A 716 -5.80 2.75 -28.40
CA MET A 716 -4.37 2.57 -28.66
C MET A 716 -4.11 1.42 -29.64
N ALA A 717 -4.61 0.22 -29.37
CA ALA A 717 -4.35 -0.96 -30.19
C ALA A 717 -5.09 -0.93 -31.55
N ASN A 718 -6.38 -0.60 -31.56
CA ASN A 718 -7.23 -0.83 -32.73
C ASN A 718 -7.38 0.41 -33.63
N LYS A 719 -6.97 1.59 -33.17
CA LYS A 719 -7.04 2.84 -33.93
C LYS A 719 -5.67 3.48 -34.14
N HIS A 720 -4.92 3.72 -33.08
CA HIS A 720 -3.65 4.46 -33.16
C HIS A 720 -2.50 3.58 -33.67
N LEU A 721 -2.37 2.35 -33.17
CA LEU A 721 -1.32 1.40 -33.55
C LEU A 721 -1.83 0.33 -34.53
N LYS A 722 -2.97 0.55 -35.20
CA LYS A 722 -3.59 -0.45 -36.08
C LYS A 722 -2.68 -0.92 -37.22
N SER A 723 -1.80 -0.04 -37.71
CA SER A 723 -0.84 -0.35 -38.77
C SER A 723 0.46 -0.97 -38.26
N HIS A 724 0.68 -0.98 -36.94
CA HIS A 724 1.91 -1.50 -36.34
C HIS A 724 1.89 -3.03 -36.35
N GLN A 725 3.08 -3.61 -36.44
CA GLN A 725 3.26 -5.05 -36.38
C GLN A 725 3.31 -5.48 -34.90
N ASN A 726 2.78 -6.65 -34.57
CA ASN A 726 2.94 -7.29 -33.25
C ASN A 726 2.29 -6.58 -32.04
N VAL A 727 1.16 -5.89 -32.25
CA VAL A 727 0.31 -5.35 -31.16
C VAL A 727 -0.79 -6.36 -30.79
N LYS A 728 -0.89 -6.74 -29.51
CA LYS A 728 -1.92 -7.65 -28.97
C LYS A 728 -2.66 -6.97 -27.82
N LEU A 729 -3.99 -6.95 -27.87
CA LEU A 729 -4.87 -6.56 -26.77
C LEU A 729 -5.59 -7.81 -26.25
N VAL A 730 -5.49 -8.04 -24.94
CA VAL A 730 -6.20 -9.08 -24.19
C VAL A 730 -7.22 -8.42 -23.28
N GLU A 731 -8.46 -8.88 -23.37
CA GLU A 731 -9.57 -8.34 -22.57
C GLU A 731 -10.15 -9.42 -21.65
N TYR A 732 -10.40 -9.07 -20.39
CA TYR A 732 -11.05 -9.91 -19.40
C TYR A 732 -12.41 -9.35 -18.99
N GLU A 733 -13.48 -10.14 -19.04
CA GLU A 733 -14.80 -9.72 -18.55
C GLU A 733 -14.79 -9.64 -17.02
N GLY A 734 -14.91 -8.45 -16.44
CA GLY A 734 -14.87 -8.23 -14.98
C GLY A 734 -14.48 -6.80 -14.64
N SER A 735 -14.55 -6.43 -13.35
CA SER A 735 -14.28 -5.06 -12.87
C SER A 735 -12.92 -4.86 -12.18
N LEU A 736 -12.02 -5.84 -12.27
CA LEU A 736 -10.77 -5.81 -11.52
C LEU A 736 -9.71 -4.91 -12.18
N HIS A 737 -9.21 -3.93 -11.45
CA HIS A 737 -8.08 -3.08 -11.87
C HIS A 737 -6.72 -3.75 -11.63
N PHE A 738 -6.51 -4.34 -10.44
CA PHE A 738 -5.23 -4.88 -10.00
C PHE A 738 -4.98 -6.27 -10.58
N LEU A 739 -4.45 -6.36 -11.80
CA LEU A 739 -4.15 -7.63 -12.49
C LEU A 739 -2.71 -8.14 -12.24
N THR A 740 -1.95 -7.45 -11.39
CA THR A 740 -0.55 -7.77 -11.05
C THR A 740 -0.38 -8.40 -9.66
N VAL A 741 -1.45 -8.45 -8.86
CA VAL A 741 -1.44 -8.99 -7.49
C VAL A 741 -1.67 -10.51 -7.48
N PRO A 742 -1.20 -11.26 -6.46
CA PRO A 742 -1.15 -12.73 -6.51
C PRO A 742 -2.45 -13.44 -6.93
N GLN A 743 -3.61 -12.97 -6.43
CA GLN A 743 -4.91 -13.63 -6.71
C GLN A 743 -5.39 -13.48 -8.16
N SER A 744 -4.94 -12.45 -8.87
CA SER A 744 -5.34 -12.13 -10.24
C SER A 744 -4.20 -12.26 -11.24
N LEU A 745 -2.96 -12.28 -10.78
CA LEU A 745 -1.74 -12.44 -11.57
C LEU A 745 -1.82 -13.69 -12.45
N ILE A 746 -2.44 -14.76 -11.95
CA ILE A 746 -2.66 -16.01 -12.68
C ILE A 746 -3.31 -15.80 -14.05
N LEU A 747 -4.15 -14.76 -14.19
CA LEU A 747 -4.81 -14.42 -15.43
C LEU A 747 -3.84 -13.82 -16.45
N SER A 748 -2.79 -13.12 -16.02
CA SER A 748 -1.84 -12.45 -16.91
C SER A 748 -0.66 -13.34 -17.29
N GLN A 749 -0.34 -14.37 -16.48
CA GLN A 749 0.88 -15.17 -16.58
C GLN A 749 1.13 -15.77 -17.98
N THR A 750 0.17 -16.50 -18.54
CA THR A 750 0.33 -17.14 -19.85
C THR A 750 0.66 -16.14 -20.96
N HIS A 751 -0.03 -15.01 -20.98
CA HIS A 751 0.20 -14.00 -22.02
C HIS A 751 1.52 -13.26 -21.85
N LEU A 752 2.00 -13.11 -20.61
CA LEU A 752 3.33 -12.57 -20.34
C LEU A 752 4.43 -13.51 -20.86
N GLU A 753 4.32 -14.81 -20.54
CA GLU A 753 5.28 -15.83 -21.00
C GLU A 753 5.30 -15.94 -22.52
N GLU A 754 4.14 -16.12 -23.17
CA GLU A 754 4.01 -16.16 -24.63
C GLU A 754 4.63 -14.94 -25.32
N PHE A 755 4.43 -13.75 -24.73
CA PHE A 755 4.97 -12.52 -25.29
C PHE A 755 6.49 -12.43 -25.14
N LEU A 756 7.00 -12.74 -23.95
CA LEU A 756 8.43 -12.66 -23.63
C LEU A 756 9.24 -13.69 -24.44
N ASP A 757 8.77 -14.93 -24.54
CA ASP A 757 9.45 -15.97 -25.33
C ASP A 757 9.51 -15.58 -26.81
N ARG A 758 8.39 -15.15 -27.40
CA ARG A 758 8.33 -14.73 -28.80
C ARG A 758 9.34 -13.61 -29.11
N VAL A 759 9.44 -12.59 -28.26
CA VAL A 759 10.32 -11.42 -28.51
C VAL A 759 11.80 -11.72 -28.20
N THR A 760 12.07 -12.76 -27.41
CA THR A 760 13.43 -13.16 -27.05
C THR A 760 14.02 -14.14 -28.07
N GLU A 761 13.19 -14.96 -28.73
CA GLU A 761 13.60 -15.86 -29.81
C GLU A 761 13.86 -15.14 -31.15
N ASP A 762 13.19 -13.99 -31.37
CA ASP A 762 13.39 -13.07 -32.52
C ASP A 762 14.63 -12.15 -32.35
#